data_AF-A0A3D9SFF2-F1
#
_entry.id   AF-A0A3D9SFF2-F1
#
_cell.length_a   1.000
_cell.length_b   1.000
_cell.length_c   1.000
_cell.angle_alpha   90.00
_cell.angle_beta   90.00
_cell.angle_gamma   90.00
#
_symmetry.space_group_name_H-M   'P 1'
#
loop_
_entity.id
_entity.type
_entity.pdbx_description
1 polymer ?
#
loop_
_entity_poly.entity_id
_entity_poly.type
_entity_poly.pdbx_seq_one_letter_code
_entity_poly.pdbx_strand_id
1 'polypeptide(L)'
;MFIKRLKQGIYGAMAVTLVASGLFTMSGKSEAAPIPETVNFSSLSSFGDTQGIGSWFNMKKTGSTYSYLSTYDPAAPAKWKEASGYPYVRDSFFHPESTYDAVKKWVAPQAGNISITGIVNKVDPNSNGVIAKIFKNTTQLWSATVTSAANVTPTGVSDIYVEAGDAIYFSIGANGNMNFDETNWAPVITMTTAIKLEAESYDSMFGVTTSTTTDTGGGQQVGSFDANDYLVFNNVNLSGGYKTLEARVAATATGGKFEVRLDSLTGPVISTFLVANTDSWNTFETQTWAMTGSATGVHNLYVKGVTGAGIANINWLRLTNNNARGATMPFKTYEAESGTLGGGASMNNDTAMKKEASSGKSYVHLDATGEYVQWSNVRDANRLVLRYSIPQNTTGTLALYVNGVKRQDLSLISTFNYDTAPGNSFVRSFDDKDFAIDINAGDTIKLQKDSGNSLAWYGIDLMDLETAAAPLTMPANYISVKSAPYNAAGNGVADDTTAIQNAVNAAASQGKNVWFPPGIYNQSDKITVPSGVSVKGAGIWYSHLHSTVTNNIWGGEVGFTLNNNTTISDLRISSVDTQRDQHYGIAVLTNAGAGANNVLQNLWAEHMGCLEGWTDWSNSTIQNVRLYNTYFDGIHWGDGGNSGNVAQNNFMRGIGDDGVAQVNLTNFPTVAQNNIARFNSIIASYWGRGMSDVGGSNLIYQDNYIDSTYNAGMIVTTEPVEPTKPSYTISGLKFQRNTINKAGHTGHNHASLHFWLDVNPMQNVRIELNTISNGETEGIHIDNTSYGDSGGRTQFNFNVASGNALANYTNANSLVVPVLNGNTGF
;
A
#
# COMPACT_ATOMS: atom_id res chain seq x y z
N MET A 1 17.01 81.92 -19.85
CA MET A 1 18.29 81.49 -20.46
C MET A 1 18.43 79.98 -20.19
N PHE A 2 17.87 79.13 -21.06
CA PHE A 2 18.60 78.32 -22.08
C PHE A 2 19.51 77.27 -21.39
N ILE A 3 19.39 75.94 -21.50
CA ILE A 3 19.00 75.03 -22.61
C ILE A 3 18.50 73.66 -22.11
N LYS A 4 17.74 73.01 -23.01
CA LYS A 4 17.01 71.74 -23.02
C LYS A 4 17.88 70.53 -23.49
N ARG A 5 17.35 69.30 -23.26
CA ARG A 5 17.60 67.98 -23.93
C ARG A 5 18.75 67.12 -23.35
N LEU A 6 18.72 65.78 -23.31
CA LEU A 6 18.01 64.78 -24.14
C LEU A 6 17.81 63.43 -23.37
N LYS A 7 16.99 62.56 -23.95
CA LYS A 7 16.33 61.32 -23.46
C LYS A 7 17.18 60.01 -23.48
N GLN A 8 16.59 58.98 -22.84
CA GLN A 8 16.73 57.49 -22.99
C GLN A 8 17.90 56.83 -22.23
N GLY A 9 17.77 55.68 -21.55
CA GLY A 9 16.70 54.66 -21.52
C GLY A 9 16.81 53.70 -20.31
N ILE A 10 15.85 52.79 -20.27
CA ILE A 10 15.39 51.88 -19.19
C ILE A 10 16.40 50.75 -18.90
N TYR A 11 16.56 50.36 -17.63
CA TYR A 11 16.42 48.99 -17.08
C TYR A 11 16.65 49.00 -15.56
N GLY A 12 15.62 48.66 -14.80
CA GLY A 12 15.64 48.59 -13.33
C GLY A 12 16.29 47.30 -12.86
N ALA A 13 17.30 47.45 -12.00
CA ALA A 13 17.86 46.39 -11.17
C ALA A 13 17.12 46.38 -9.82
N MET A 14 16.74 45.18 -9.37
CA MET A 14 16.14 44.92 -8.06
C MET A 14 17.05 45.40 -6.93
N ALA A 15 16.54 46.28 -6.08
CA ALA A 15 17.21 46.68 -4.84
C ALA A 15 16.92 45.65 -3.73
N VAL A 16 17.95 44.86 -3.40
CA VAL A 16 18.04 44.15 -2.12
C VAL A 16 18.29 45.20 -1.04
N THR A 17 17.38 45.33 -0.08
CA THR A 17 17.60 46.15 1.12
C THR A 17 17.71 45.23 2.32
N LEU A 18 18.93 45.03 2.77
CA LEU A 18 19.28 44.41 4.05
C LEU A 18 19.34 45.53 5.09
N VAL A 19 18.50 45.49 6.12
CA VAL A 19 18.74 46.23 7.36
C VAL A 19 18.35 45.33 8.53
N ALA A 20 19.36 44.92 9.28
CA ALA A 20 19.22 44.34 10.61
C ALA A 20 19.71 45.37 11.63
N SER A 21 18.91 45.62 12.67
CA SER A 21 19.41 46.03 13.99
C SER A 21 18.45 45.51 15.04
N GLY A 22 19.03 44.77 16.00
CA GLY A 22 18.31 43.93 16.95
C GLY A 22 17.75 44.67 18.16
N LEU A 23 16.69 44.10 18.70
CA LEU A 23 16.39 44.13 20.13
C LEU A 23 16.30 42.67 20.60
N PHE A 24 17.23 42.28 21.47
CA PHE A 24 17.16 41.04 22.23
C PHE A 24 16.06 41.16 23.28
N THR A 25 14.85 40.71 22.93
CA THR A 25 13.92 40.14 23.90
C THR A 25 14.17 38.64 23.90
N MET A 26 14.36 38.03 25.07
CA MET A 26 14.37 36.57 25.18
C MET A 26 13.09 36.04 24.55
N SER A 27 13.18 35.48 23.33
CA SER A 27 12.04 34.81 22.73
C SER A 27 11.78 33.61 23.63
N GLY A 28 10.64 33.61 24.32
CA GLY A 28 10.02 32.35 24.68
C GLY A 28 10.07 31.45 23.44
N LYS A 29 10.34 30.15 23.62
CA LYS A 29 10.21 29.16 22.54
C LYS A 29 8.94 29.52 21.78
N SER A 30 9.05 29.87 20.49
CA SER A 30 7.85 29.90 19.65
C SER A 30 7.19 28.54 19.84
N GLU A 31 5.92 28.51 20.20
CA GLU A 31 5.11 27.29 20.22
C GLU A 31 5.46 26.49 18.97
N ALA A 32 6.24 25.43 19.11
CA ALA A 32 6.62 24.61 17.97
C ALA A 32 5.44 23.68 17.75
N ALA A 33 4.42 24.27 17.13
CA ALA A 33 3.10 23.70 16.95
C ALA A 33 3.17 22.35 16.23
N PRO A 34 2.18 21.46 16.44
CA PRO A 34 2.03 20.25 15.65
C PRO A 34 2.18 20.56 14.15
N ILE A 35 3.03 19.81 13.46
CA ILE A 35 3.38 20.09 12.06
C ILE A 35 2.50 19.21 11.17
N PRO A 36 1.43 19.75 10.53
CA PRO A 36 0.60 18.98 9.62
C PRO A 36 1.33 18.74 8.30
N GLU A 37 1.35 17.50 7.85
CA GLU A 37 1.83 17.12 6.52
C GLU A 37 0.66 17.12 5.54
N THR A 38 0.66 18.04 4.58
CA THR A 38 -0.49 18.29 3.70
C THR A 38 -0.23 18.07 2.22
N VAL A 39 -1.28 17.66 1.51
CA VAL A 39 -1.31 17.52 0.05
C VAL A 39 -2.53 18.28 -0.50
N ASN A 40 -2.35 19.04 -1.58
CA ASN A 40 -3.40 19.82 -2.20
C ASN A 40 -3.90 19.19 -3.50
N PHE A 41 -5.22 19.14 -3.67
CA PHE A 41 -5.92 18.68 -4.87
C PHE A 41 -6.82 19.79 -5.40
N SER A 42 -6.41 20.41 -6.51
CA SER A 42 -7.17 21.49 -7.15
C SER A 42 -7.98 20.97 -8.33
N SER A 43 -9.28 21.26 -8.33
CA SER A 43 -10.16 20.91 -9.45
C SER A 43 -9.83 21.68 -10.74
N LEU A 44 -9.16 22.84 -10.63
CA LEU A 44 -8.78 23.67 -11.76
C LEU A 44 -7.55 23.08 -12.48
N SER A 45 -6.48 22.79 -11.74
CA SER A 45 -5.27 22.20 -12.32
C SER A 45 -5.45 20.76 -12.79
N SER A 46 -6.54 20.12 -12.36
CA SER A 46 -6.90 18.75 -12.71
C SER A 46 -7.91 18.66 -13.85
N PHE A 47 -8.39 19.79 -14.38
CA PHE A 47 -9.32 19.79 -15.49
C PHE A 47 -8.59 19.52 -16.82
N GLY A 48 -9.14 18.61 -17.63
CA GLY A 48 -8.61 18.26 -18.94
C GLY A 48 -9.57 17.35 -19.69
N ASP A 49 -9.09 16.74 -20.77
CA ASP A 49 -9.82 15.81 -21.63
C ASP A 49 -9.92 14.37 -21.08
N THR A 50 -9.36 14.14 -19.90
CA THR A 50 -9.28 12.82 -19.26
C THR A 50 -9.90 12.86 -17.88
N GLN A 51 -10.82 11.92 -17.62
CA GLN A 51 -11.46 11.74 -16.31
C GLN A 51 -10.48 11.16 -15.29
N GLY A 52 -10.48 11.67 -14.06
CA GLY A 52 -9.72 11.12 -12.92
C GLY A 52 -8.35 11.77 -12.66
N ILE A 53 -7.96 12.79 -13.43
CA ILE A 53 -6.71 13.53 -13.19
C ILE A 53 -6.77 14.17 -11.80
N GLY A 54 -5.71 14.04 -11.00
CA GLY A 54 -5.69 14.57 -9.62
C GLY A 54 -6.81 14.01 -8.73
N SER A 55 -7.36 12.84 -9.09
CA SER A 55 -8.54 12.21 -8.49
C SER A 55 -9.86 12.97 -8.71
N TRP A 56 -9.93 13.85 -9.71
CA TRP A 56 -11.13 14.62 -10.07
C TRP A 56 -11.86 14.05 -11.29
N PHE A 57 -13.19 13.99 -11.20
CA PHE A 57 -14.08 13.49 -12.24
C PHE A 57 -15.20 14.50 -12.51
N ASN A 58 -15.62 14.61 -13.76
CA ASN A 58 -16.71 15.47 -14.21
C ASN A 58 -17.97 14.62 -14.46
N MET A 59 -19.06 14.96 -13.79
CA MET A 59 -20.26 14.12 -13.69
C MET A 59 -21.54 14.96 -13.82
N LYS A 60 -22.66 14.25 -13.90
CA LYS A 60 -24.00 14.79 -13.67
C LYS A 60 -24.70 14.01 -12.56
N LYS A 61 -25.74 14.61 -12.00
CA LYS A 61 -26.62 13.94 -11.02
C LYS A 61 -28.08 14.07 -11.42
N THR A 62 -28.84 12.98 -11.28
CA THR A 62 -30.30 12.94 -11.44
C THR A 62 -30.90 12.22 -10.26
N GLY A 63 -31.79 12.86 -9.49
CA GLY A 63 -32.30 12.28 -8.25
C GLY A 63 -31.15 11.95 -7.29
N SER A 64 -30.97 10.67 -6.95
CA SER A 64 -29.85 10.16 -6.14
C SER A 64 -28.70 9.57 -6.95
N THR A 65 -28.83 9.47 -8.26
CA THR A 65 -27.87 8.76 -9.12
C THR A 65 -26.84 9.71 -9.71
N TYR A 66 -25.56 9.35 -9.60
CA TYR A 66 -24.44 10.01 -10.26
C TYR A 66 -24.02 9.22 -11.50
N SER A 67 -23.63 9.92 -12.57
CA SER A 67 -23.05 9.32 -13.78
C SER A 67 -22.03 10.26 -14.42
N TYR A 68 -20.98 9.73 -15.04
CA TYR A 68 -19.97 10.56 -15.72
C TYR A 68 -20.55 11.34 -16.90
N LEU A 69 -20.03 12.55 -17.13
CA LEU A 69 -20.19 13.23 -18.41
C LEU A 69 -19.27 12.53 -19.43
N SER A 70 -19.84 12.10 -20.55
CA SER A 70 -19.14 11.24 -21.51
C SER A 70 -18.48 11.99 -22.67
N THR A 71 -18.81 13.26 -22.89
CA THR A 71 -18.34 14.02 -24.07
C THR A 71 -17.45 15.17 -23.65
N TYR A 72 -16.19 15.14 -24.05
CA TYR A 72 -15.28 16.29 -23.97
C TYR A 72 -15.32 17.10 -25.26
N ASP A 73 -15.59 18.39 -25.15
CA ASP A 73 -15.56 19.37 -26.24
C ASP A 73 -14.30 20.23 -26.09
N PRO A 74 -13.30 20.10 -26.99
CA PRO A 74 -12.06 20.86 -26.91
C PRO A 74 -12.19 22.32 -27.39
N ALA A 75 -13.33 22.70 -27.99
CA ALA A 75 -13.53 24.05 -28.50
C ALA A 75 -13.55 25.06 -27.34
N ALA A 76 -12.81 26.17 -27.47
CA ALA A 76 -12.68 27.14 -26.39
C ALA A 76 -14.03 27.84 -26.09
N PRO A 77 -14.50 27.86 -24.83
CA PRO A 77 -13.89 27.22 -23.66
C PRO A 77 -14.16 25.72 -23.60
N ALA A 78 -13.10 24.92 -23.42
CA ALA A 78 -13.20 23.47 -23.40
C ALA A 78 -14.04 22.98 -22.21
N LYS A 79 -14.85 21.94 -22.42
CA LYS A 79 -15.85 21.48 -21.43
C LYS A 79 -16.21 20.01 -21.58
N TRP A 80 -16.51 19.37 -20.47
CA TRP A 80 -17.27 18.12 -20.42
C TRP A 80 -18.76 18.43 -20.45
N LYS A 81 -19.53 17.71 -21.27
CA LYS A 81 -20.97 17.94 -21.45
C LYS A 81 -21.71 16.65 -21.83
N GLU A 82 -23.03 16.70 -21.75
CA GLU A 82 -23.89 15.71 -22.41
C GLU A 82 -24.04 15.99 -23.91
N ALA A 83 -24.60 15.02 -24.64
CA ALA A 83 -24.90 15.17 -26.07
C ALA A 83 -25.88 16.33 -26.36
N SER A 84 -26.79 16.64 -25.43
CA SER A 84 -27.70 17.80 -25.50
C SER A 84 -26.98 19.15 -25.36
N GLY A 85 -25.74 19.15 -24.86
CA GLY A 85 -24.97 20.35 -24.51
C GLY A 85 -25.02 20.72 -23.03
N TYR A 86 -25.96 20.17 -22.26
CA TYR A 86 -26.19 20.45 -20.83
C TYR A 86 -26.49 19.15 -20.05
N PRO A 87 -26.16 19.06 -18.75
CA PRO A 87 -25.31 19.99 -18.03
C PRO A 87 -23.88 19.94 -18.58
N TYR A 88 -23.08 20.93 -18.23
CA TYR A 88 -21.66 20.92 -18.56
C TYR A 88 -20.79 21.39 -17.41
N VAL A 89 -19.53 20.97 -17.44
CA VAL A 89 -18.48 21.34 -16.50
C VAL A 89 -17.24 21.71 -17.29
N ARG A 90 -16.62 22.84 -16.94
CA ARG A 90 -15.33 23.29 -17.47
C ARG A 90 -14.33 23.53 -16.34
N ASP A 91 -13.16 24.05 -16.71
CA ASP A 91 -12.03 24.44 -15.86
C ASP A 91 -12.43 24.83 -14.42
N SER A 92 -13.17 25.91 -14.24
CA SER A 92 -13.71 26.32 -12.93
C SER A 92 -15.22 26.54 -12.95
N PHE A 93 -15.92 26.19 -14.03
CA PHE A 93 -17.35 26.51 -14.13
C PHE A 93 -18.24 25.30 -14.35
N PHE A 94 -19.48 25.49 -13.94
CA PHE A 94 -20.55 24.52 -13.97
C PHE A 94 -21.76 25.16 -14.63
N HIS A 95 -22.55 24.37 -15.34
CA HIS A 95 -23.86 24.79 -15.78
C HIS A 95 -24.84 23.62 -15.66
N PRO A 96 -25.89 23.75 -14.83
CA PRO A 96 -26.89 22.70 -14.66
C PRO A 96 -27.77 22.57 -15.92
N GLU A 97 -28.55 21.50 -15.95
CA GLU A 97 -29.77 21.40 -16.75
C GLU A 97 -30.98 21.44 -15.80
N SER A 98 -32.20 21.60 -16.32
CA SER A 98 -33.43 21.63 -15.51
C SER A 98 -33.62 20.38 -14.66
N THR A 99 -33.13 19.23 -15.12
CA THR A 99 -33.26 17.93 -14.44
C THR A 99 -31.95 17.37 -13.90
N TYR A 100 -30.81 17.93 -14.33
CA TYR A 100 -29.49 17.40 -14.00
C TYR A 100 -28.64 18.46 -13.31
N ASP A 101 -28.06 18.11 -12.18
CA ASP A 101 -27.00 18.92 -11.60
C ASP A 101 -25.71 18.72 -12.40
N ALA A 102 -24.92 19.79 -12.55
CA ALA A 102 -23.53 19.70 -12.98
C ALA A 102 -22.65 19.38 -11.78
N VAL A 103 -21.76 18.37 -11.90
CA VAL A 103 -21.02 17.83 -10.75
C VAL A 103 -19.53 17.70 -11.05
N LYS A 104 -18.70 18.10 -10.09
CA LYS A 104 -17.30 17.63 -9.98
C LYS A 104 -17.21 16.71 -8.77
N LYS A 105 -16.60 15.55 -8.96
CA LYS A 105 -16.32 14.57 -7.91
C LYS A 105 -14.82 14.53 -7.67
N TRP A 106 -14.39 14.57 -6.42
CA TRP A 106 -13.03 14.19 -6.03
C TRP A 106 -13.09 12.89 -5.23
N VAL A 107 -12.19 11.94 -5.50
CA VAL A 107 -12.10 10.69 -4.73
C VAL A 107 -10.81 10.69 -3.92
N ALA A 108 -10.90 10.41 -2.62
CA ALA A 108 -9.76 10.41 -1.73
C ALA A 108 -8.78 9.28 -2.12
N PRO A 109 -7.52 9.59 -2.46
CA PRO A 109 -6.54 8.56 -2.83
C PRO A 109 -6.03 7.76 -1.63
N GLN A 110 -6.19 8.31 -0.42
CA GLN A 110 -5.79 7.71 0.84
C GLN A 110 -6.62 8.32 1.98
N ALA A 111 -6.52 7.73 3.17
CA ALA A 111 -7.18 8.25 4.36
C ALA A 111 -6.49 9.53 4.89
N GLY A 112 -7.29 10.46 5.39
CA GLY A 112 -6.79 11.77 5.85
C GLY A 112 -7.90 12.69 6.35
N ASN A 113 -7.49 13.82 6.93
CA ASN A 113 -8.41 14.93 7.20
C ASN A 113 -8.41 15.87 6.00
N ILE A 114 -9.57 16.35 5.55
CA ILE A 114 -9.62 17.33 4.46
C ILE A 114 -10.22 18.67 4.90
N SER A 115 -9.72 19.74 4.29
CA SER A 115 -10.33 21.05 4.28
C SER A 115 -10.64 21.49 2.85
N ILE A 116 -11.85 22.01 2.65
CA ILE A 116 -12.36 22.40 1.34
C ILE A 116 -12.41 23.92 1.26
N THR A 117 -11.85 24.47 0.19
CA THR A 117 -11.94 25.90 -0.14
C THR A 117 -12.45 26.10 -1.56
N GLY A 118 -12.89 27.31 -1.89
CA GLY A 118 -13.37 27.69 -3.22
C GLY A 118 -14.66 28.51 -3.13
N ILE A 119 -14.64 29.70 -3.72
CA ILE A 119 -15.79 30.63 -3.74
C ILE A 119 -16.75 30.21 -4.86
N VAL A 120 -18.05 30.22 -4.56
CA VAL A 120 -19.12 30.05 -5.55
C VAL A 120 -19.63 31.43 -5.95
N ASN A 121 -19.59 31.75 -7.24
CA ASN A 121 -20.12 33.02 -7.74
C ASN A 121 -20.83 32.87 -9.09
N LYS A 122 -21.94 33.58 -9.25
CA LYS A 122 -22.59 33.74 -10.56
C LYS A 122 -21.91 34.83 -11.36
N VAL A 123 -21.87 34.63 -12.68
CA VAL A 123 -21.28 35.61 -13.61
C VAL A 123 -22.32 36.45 -14.34
N ASP A 124 -23.56 35.96 -14.48
CA ASP A 124 -24.62 36.68 -15.18
C ASP A 124 -25.67 37.25 -14.21
N PRO A 125 -25.95 38.56 -14.24
CA PRO A 125 -26.94 39.19 -13.37
C PRO A 125 -28.39 38.75 -13.66
N ASN A 126 -28.69 38.25 -14.87
CA ASN A 126 -30.04 37.84 -15.27
C ASN A 126 -30.45 36.45 -14.75
N SER A 127 -29.53 35.76 -14.07
CA SER A 127 -29.81 34.47 -13.47
C SER A 127 -30.74 34.58 -12.24
N ASN A 128 -31.62 33.60 -12.12
CA ASN A 128 -32.42 33.27 -10.93
C ASN A 128 -31.63 32.56 -9.81
N GLY A 129 -30.33 32.31 -10.02
CA GLY A 129 -29.43 31.63 -9.11
C GLY A 129 -29.37 30.12 -9.28
N VAL A 130 -28.51 29.48 -8.50
CA VAL A 130 -28.33 28.03 -8.46
C VAL A 130 -28.35 27.52 -7.03
N ILE A 131 -28.57 26.21 -6.86
CA ILE A 131 -28.41 25.52 -5.58
C ILE A 131 -27.06 24.81 -5.61
N ALA A 132 -26.09 25.34 -4.86
CA ALA A 132 -24.79 24.72 -4.68
C ALA A 132 -24.80 23.76 -3.49
N LYS A 133 -24.15 22.60 -3.63
CA LYS A 133 -24.07 21.56 -2.58
C LYS A 133 -22.69 20.91 -2.54
N ILE A 134 -22.27 20.51 -1.35
CA ILE A 134 -21.13 19.62 -1.13
C ILE A 134 -21.64 18.35 -0.43
N PHE A 135 -21.29 17.18 -0.95
CA PHE A 135 -21.55 15.89 -0.32
C PHE A 135 -20.24 15.15 -0.06
N LYS A 136 -20.17 14.41 1.06
CA LYS A 136 -19.23 13.29 1.25
C LYS A 136 -20.01 12.00 1.10
N ASN A 137 -19.68 11.19 0.09
CA ASN A 137 -20.45 10.01 -0.30
C ASN A 137 -21.93 10.41 -0.42
N THR A 138 -22.80 9.84 0.41
CA THR A 138 -24.24 10.15 0.46
C THR A 138 -24.62 11.28 1.43
N THR A 139 -23.69 11.76 2.26
CA THR A 139 -23.94 12.74 3.32
C THR A 139 -23.75 14.17 2.81
N GLN A 140 -24.78 15.02 2.91
CA GLN A 140 -24.65 16.44 2.58
C GLN A 140 -23.87 17.18 3.67
N LEU A 141 -22.75 17.80 3.28
CA LEU A 141 -21.92 18.61 4.19
C LEU A 141 -22.37 20.08 4.20
N TRP A 142 -22.74 20.61 3.03
CA TRP A 142 -23.06 22.03 2.87
C TRP A 142 -24.03 22.26 1.71
N SER A 143 -24.86 23.31 1.82
CA SER A 143 -25.65 23.82 0.70
C SER A 143 -25.97 25.31 0.85
N ALA A 144 -26.06 26.01 -0.27
CA ALA A 144 -26.62 27.36 -0.33
C ALA A 144 -27.31 27.63 -1.66
N THR A 145 -28.28 28.55 -1.65
CA THR A 145 -28.75 29.20 -2.88
C THR A 145 -27.81 30.35 -3.20
N VAL A 146 -27.23 30.35 -4.40
CA VAL A 146 -26.25 31.33 -4.86
C VAL A 146 -26.85 32.14 -5.99
N THR A 147 -26.99 33.46 -5.79
CA THR A 147 -27.52 34.40 -6.79
C THR A 147 -26.41 35.32 -7.29
N SER A 148 -26.71 36.17 -8.27
CA SER A 148 -25.79 37.21 -8.75
C SER A 148 -25.55 38.36 -7.77
N ALA A 149 -26.28 38.40 -6.64
CA ALA A 149 -26.17 39.48 -5.66
C ALA A 149 -24.91 39.39 -4.78
N ALA A 150 -24.40 38.19 -4.52
CA ALA A 150 -23.24 37.99 -3.66
C ALA A 150 -22.51 36.67 -3.95
N ASN A 151 -21.20 36.69 -3.79
CA ASN A 151 -20.37 35.49 -3.76
C ASN A 151 -20.63 34.72 -2.46
N VAL A 152 -20.55 33.39 -2.53
CA VAL A 152 -20.78 32.52 -1.37
C VAL A 152 -19.57 31.63 -1.15
N THR A 153 -19.04 31.63 0.07
CA THR A 153 -17.97 30.73 0.50
C THR A 153 -18.56 29.59 1.32
N PRO A 154 -18.30 28.32 0.98
CA PRO A 154 -18.69 27.19 1.81
C PRO A 154 -18.16 27.30 3.24
N THR A 155 -18.98 26.97 4.23
CA THR A 155 -18.64 26.97 5.66
C THR A 155 -18.86 25.59 6.26
N GLY A 156 -18.17 25.27 7.37
CA GLY A 156 -18.29 23.96 8.02
C GLY A 156 -17.75 22.79 7.19
N VAL A 157 -16.85 23.07 6.23
CA VAL A 157 -16.23 22.08 5.34
C VAL A 157 -14.70 21.99 5.54
N SER A 158 -14.27 22.24 6.77
CA SER A 158 -12.94 21.91 7.27
C SER A 158 -13.04 20.69 8.19
N ASP A 159 -11.91 20.04 8.42
CA ASP A 159 -11.79 18.92 9.36
C ASP A 159 -12.70 17.72 9.08
N ILE A 160 -12.83 17.38 7.79
CA ILE A 160 -13.62 16.23 7.34
C ILE A 160 -12.70 15.02 7.20
N TYR A 161 -12.88 13.99 8.02
CA TYR A 161 -12.21 12.72 7.82
C TYR A 161 -12.67 12.04 6.52
N VAL A 162 -11.74 11.47 5.75
CA VAL A 162 -12.00 10.61 4.59
C VAL A 162 -11.17 9.34 4.67
N GLU A 163 -11.72 8.23 4.20
CA GLU A 163 -11.00 6.99 3.89
C GLU A 163 -10.61 6.95 2.40
N ALA A 164 -9.64 6.11 2.03
CA ALA A 164 -9.36 5.86 0.60
C ALA A 164 -10.65 5.40 -0.12
N GLY A 165 -10.98 6.04 -1.25
CA GLY A 165 -12.20 5.77 -2.01
C GLY A 165 -13.45 6.55 -1.57
N ASP A 166 -13.40 7.30 -0.45
CA ASP A 166 -14.47 8.27 -0.14
C ASP A 166 -14.51 9.36 -1.20
N ALA A 167 -15.71 9.75 -1.62
CA ALA A 167 -15.95 10.74 -2.65
C ALA A 167 -16.49 12.06 -2.07
N ILE A 168 -15.99 13.18 -2.57
CA ILE A 168 -16.52 14.53 -2.33
C ILE A 168 -17.15 15.06 -3.62
N TYR A 169 -18.44 15.35 -3.58
CA TYR A 169 -19.20 15.84 -4.73
C TYR A 169 -19.51 17.32 -4.56
N PHE A 170 -19.15 18.11 -5.56
CA PHE A 170 -19.49 19.53 -5.72
C PHE A 170 -20.58 19.63 -6.78
N SER A 171 -21.81 19.92 -6.36
CA SER A 171 -23.01 19.91 -7.20
C SER A 171 -23.56 21.30 -7.40
N ILE A 172 -23.87 21.67 -8.64
CA ILE A 172 -24.62 22.87 -9.00
C ILE A 172 -25.93 22.42 -9.67
N GLY A 173 -27.05 22.68 -9.02
CA GLY A 173 -28.40 22.44 -9.55
C GLY A 173 -29.13 23.74 -9.89
N ALA A 174 -30.09 23.68 -10.82
CA ALA A 174 -30.90 24.83 -11.23
C ALA A 174 -31.84 25.32 -10.11
N ASN A 175 -31.99 26.64 -9.93
CA ASN A 175 -32.97 27.21 -9.00
C ASN A 175 -34.32 27.49 -9.68
N GLY A 176 -34.99 26.44 -10.15
CA GLY A 176 -36.27 26.52 -10.87
C GLY A 176 -36.15 26.50 -12.40
N ASN A 177 -35.21 27.24 -12.98
CA ASN A 177 -34.81 27.12 -14.40
C ASN A 177 -33.29 27.27 -14.54
N MET A 178 -32.73 26.89 -15.71
CA MET A 178 -31.28 26.85 -15.97
C MET A 178 -30.72 28.10 -16.68
N ASN A 179 -31.54 29.12 -16.95
CA ASN A 179 -31.12 30.22 -17.81
C ASN A 179 -30.06 31.07 -17.11
N PHE A 180 -28.96 31.35 -17.83
CA PHE A 180 -27.84 32.15 -17.33
C PHE A 180 -27.15 31.52 -16.10
N ASP A 181 -27.17 30.19 -15.99
CA ASP A 181 -26.71 29.45 -14.81
C ASP A 181 -25.25 29.02 -14.78
N GLU A 182 -24.44 29.53 -15.70
CA GLU A 182 -23.00 29.34 -15.59
C GLU A 182 -22.49 29.92 -14.27
N THR A 183 -21.83 29.06 -13.49
CA THR A 183 -21.43 29.33 -12.12
C THR A 183 -19.96 29.01 -11.97
N ASN A 184 -19.17 29.98 -11.51
CA ASN A 184 -17.76 29.79 -11.23
C ASN A 184 -17.60 29.20 -9.83
N TRP A 185 -16.92 28.07 -9.75
CA TRP A 185 -16.51 27.40 -8.52
C TRP A 185 -15.25 26.56 -8.78
N ALA A 186 -14.12 26.96 -8.20
CA ALA A 186 -12.85 26.22 -8.30
C ALA A 186 -12.50 25.57 -6.95
N PRO A 187 -13.15 24.46 -6.56
CA PRO A 187 -12.85 23.83 -5.29
C PRO A 187 -11.40 23.32 -5.23
N VAL A 188 -10.79 23.49 -4.06
CA VAL A 188 -9.49 22.93 -3.68
C VAL A 188 -9.66 22.15 -2.38
N ILE A 189 -9.11 20.94 -2.37
CA ILE A 189 -9.07 20.05 -1.20
C ILE A 189 -7.64 20.02 -0.67
N THR A 190 -7.46 20.41 0.59
CA THR A 190 -6.20 20.24 1.32
C THR A 190 -6.36 19.05 2.25
N MET A 191 -5.60 17.97 2.01
CA MET A 191 -5.60 16.78 2.85
C MET A 191 -4.41 16.80 3.81
N THR A 192 -4.66 16.72 5.11
CA THR A 192 -3.66 16.41 6.13
C THR A 192 -3.53 14.90 6.26
N THR A 193 -2.33 14.39 6.02
CA THR A 193 -2.01 12.96 5.91
C THR A 193 -1.29 12.43 7.14
N ALA A 194 -0.55 13.30 7.83
CA ALA A 194 0.11 13.03 9.09
C ALA A 194 0.23 14.31 9.93
N ILE A 195 0.47 14.13 11.23
CA ILE A 195 0.90 15.20 12.13
C ILE A 195 2.21 14.78 12.76
N LYS A 196 3.28 15.55 12.56
CA LYS A 196 4.57 15.34 13.23
C LYS A 196 4.68 16.22 14.47
N LEU A 197 5.19 15.63 15.54
CA LEU A 197 5.48 16.25 16.83
C LEU A 197 6.97 16.00 17.14
N GLU A 198 7.82 17.01 17.00
CA GLU A 198 9.22 16.89 17.45
C GLU A 198 9.23 16.74 18.98
N ALA A 199 9.98 15.79 19.53
CA ALA A 199 9.89 15.46 20.94
C ALA A 199 10.29 16.66 21.82
N GLU A 200 11.31 17.43 21.41
CA GLU A 200 11.80 18.63 22.10
C GLU A 200 10.87 19.86 22.00
N SER A 201 9.84 19.76 21.17
CA SER A 201 8.84 20.80 20.91
C SER A 201 7.64 20.72 21.85
N TYR A 202 7.75 19.94 22.93
CA TYR A 202 6.75 19.90 24.00
C TYR A 202 6.42 21.31 24.54
N ASP A 203 5.15 21.52 24.88
CA ASP A 203 4.66 22.71 25.58
C ASP A 203 4.94 22.64 27.09
N SER A 204 4.93 21.42 27.65
CA SER A 204 5.26 21.13 29.04
C SER A 204 5.90 19.74 29.16
N MET A 205 6.74 19.55 30.17
CA MET A 205 7.33 18.25 30.47
C MET A 205 7.61 18.08 31.96
N PHE A 206 7.87 16.83 32.36
CA PHE A 206 8.42 16.49 33.68
C PHE A 206 9.45 15.37 33.55
N GLY A 207 10.58 15.49 34.27
CA GLY A 207 11.59 14.45 34.45
C GLY A 207 12.56 14.22 33.27
N VAL A 208 12.24 14.73 32.08
CA VAL A 208 13.05 14.49 30.88
C VAL A 208 14.12 15.56 30.62
N THR A 209 15.08 15.22 29.76
CA THR A 209 16.14 16.14 29.30
C THR A 209 16.22 16.20 27.78
N THR A 210 16.45 17.39 27.21
CA THR A 210 16.75 17.57 25.79
C THR A 210 18.25 17.56 25.52
N SER A 211 18.68 16.87 24.47
CA SER A 211 20.08 16.89 24.00
C SER A 211 20.14 16.86 22.48
N THR A 212 21.28 17.19 21.87
CA THR A 212 21.49 16.99 20.43
C THR A 212 21.31 15.52 20.07
N THR A 213 20.61 15.24 18.98
CA THR A 213 20.46 13.88 18.49
C THR A 213 21.57 13.48 17.52
N THR A 214 21.91 12.19 17.52
CA THR A 214 22.78 11.55 16.53
C THR A 214 22.00 10.99 15.35
N ASP A 215 20.66 11.08 15.38
CA ASP A 215 19.79 10.58 14.33
C ASP A 215 19.93 11.35 13.00
N THR A 216 19.45 10.73 11.93
CA THR A 216 19.37 11.33 10.60
C THR A 216 18.44 12.54 10.63
N GLY A 217 18.89 13.65 10.04
CA GLY A 217 18.18 14.94 10.08
C GLY A 217 18.68 15.88 11.19
N GLY A 218 19.45 15.37 12.17
CA GLY A 218 19.94 16.17 13.29
C GLY A 218 18.80 16.72 14.16
N GLY A 219 19.04 17.85 14.82
CA GLY A 219 18.08 18.45 15.75
C GLY A 219 18.33 18.05 17.20
N GLN A 220 17.29 18.04 18.02
CA GLN A 220 17.35 17.55 19.40
C GLN A 220 16.56 16.26 19.55
N GLN A 221 16.75 15.59 20.68
CA GLN A 221 15.95 14.47 21.15
C GLN A 221 15.58 14.72 22.61
N VAL A 222 14.56 14.02 23.08
CA VAL A 222 14.24 13.89 24.50
C VAL A 222 14.76 12.55 25.01
N GLY A 223 15.46 12.56 26.13
CA GLY A 223 15.96 11.36 26.82
C GLY A 223 15.76 11.43 28.33
N SER A 224 16.39 10.50 29.05
CA SER A 224 16.23 10.33 30.51
C SER A 224 14.78 10.08 30.94
N PHE A 225 13.98 9.48 30.04
CA PHE A 225 12.56 9.29 30.24
C PHE A 225 12.31 8.08 31.16
N ASP A 226 11.75 8.31 32.35
CA ASP A 226 11.42 7.27 33.33
C ASP A 226 9.90 7.07 33.48
N ALA A 227 9.51 6.04 34.23
CA ALA A 227 8.10 5.88 34.61
C ALA A 227 7.60 7.09 35.41
N ASN A 228 6.44 7.62 35.00
CA ASN A 228 5.77 8.85 35.46
C ASN A 228 6.28 10.17 34.88
N ASP A 229 7.35 10.17 34.09
CA ASP A 229 7.73 11.34 33.30
C ASP A 229 6.74 11.57 32.16
N TYR A 230 6.72 12.77 31.59
CA TYR A 230 5.82 13.07 30.48
C TYR A 230 6.28 14.23 29.59
N LEU A 231 5.73 14.23 28.37
CA LEU A 231 5.67 15.36 27.45
C LEU A 231 4.21 15.75 27.22
N VAL A 232 3.93 17.05 27.04
CA VAL A 232 2.62 17.59 26.65
C VAL A 232 2.74 18.35 25.34
N PHE A 233 1.85 18.05 24.40
CA PHE A 233 1.67 18.77 23.15
C PHE A 233 0.25 19.35 23.09
N ASN A 234 0.13 20.67 23.01
CA ASN A 234 -1.15 21.35 23.01
C ASN A 234 -1.75 21.40 21.60
N ASN A 235 -3.07 21.52 21.54
CA ASN A 235 -3.82 21.83 20.31
C ASN A 235 -3.60 20.86 19.14
N VAL A 236 -3.45 19.56 19.42
CA VAL A 236 -3.32 18.53 18.38
C VAL A 236 -4.70 18.17 17.85
N ASN A 237 -4.93 18.39 16.56
CA ASN A 237 -6.19 18.08 15.89
C ASN A 237 -6.24 16.61 15.45
N LEU A 238 -6.99 15.77 16.17
CA LEU A 238 -7.17 14.35 15.91
C LEU A 238 -8.31 14.03 14.94
N SER A 239 -8.97 15.04 14.35
CA SER A 239 -10.09 14.82 13.41
C SER A 239 -9.70 14.02 12.16
N GLY A 240 -8.40 13.86 11.90
CA GLY A 240 -7.87 13.07 10.78
C GLY A 240 -7.95 11.55 10.92
N GLY A 241 -8.60 11.03 11.96
CA GLY A 241 -8.90 9.60 12.10
C GLY A 241 -7.67 8.71 12.16
N TYR A 242 -6.58 9.24 12.72
CA TYR A 242 -5.28 8.60 12.79
C TYR A 242 -5.38 7.19 13.39
N LYS A 243 -4.86 6.21 12.65
CA LYS A 243 -4.88 4.79 13.00
C LYS A 243 -3.62 4.37 13.73
N THR A 244 -2.57 5.17 13.60
CA THR A 244 -1.21 4.74 13.92
C THR A 244 -0.39 5.87 14.51
N LEU A 245 0.36 5.53 15.55
CA LEU A 245 1.42 6.33 16.14
C LEU A 245 2.76 5.75 15.71
N GLU A 246 3.58 6.57 15.07
CA GLU A 246 5.00 6.32 14.81
C GLU A 246 5.81 7.10 15.85
N ALA A 247 6.90 6.53 16.35
CA ALA A 247 7.91 7.28 17.08
C ALA A 247 9.30 6.87 16.63
N ARG A 248 10.17 7.87 16.47
CA ARG A 248 11.59 7.68 16.16
C ARG A 248 12.35 7.59 17.46
N VAL A 249 12.73 6.37 17.84
CA VAL A 249 13.20 6.05 19.19
C VAL A 249 14.54 5.32 19.17
N ALA A 250 15.32 5.49 20.24
CA ALA A 250 16.50 4.69 20.52
C ALA A 250 16.43 4.12 21.95
N ALA A 251 16.61 2.81 22.10
CA ALA A 251 16.49 2.09 23.36
C ALA A 251 17.44 0.89 23.41
N THR A 252 17.90 0.53 24.60
CA THR A 252 18.83 -0.59 24.83
C THR A 252 18.18 -1.87 25.33
N ALA A 253 16.86 -1.85 25.56
CA ALA A 253 16.09 -2.98 26.03
C ALA A 253 14.63 -2.91 25.53
N THR A 254 14.00 -4.08 25.39
CA THR A 254 12.58 -4.20 25.04
C THR A 254 11.73 -4.19 26.30
N GLY A 255 10.56 -3.54 26.23
CA GLY A 255 9.53 -3.59 27.29
C GLY A 255 9.30 -2.27 28.02
N GLY A 256 10.14 -1.26 27.76
CA GLY A 256 9.85 0.11 28.14
C GLY A 256 8.49 0.53 27.57
N LYS A 257 7.62 1.12 28.39
CA LYS A 257 6.22 1.38 28.02
C LYS A 257 5.86 2.84 28.16
N PHE A 258 5.23 3.37 27.12
CA PHE A 258 4.57 4.67 27.12
C PHE A 258 3.07 4.54 26.86
N GLU A 259 2.32 5.55 27.27
CA GLU A 259 0.94 5.78 26.87
C GLU A 259 0.80 7.19 26.30
N VAL A 260 0.02 7.33 25.23
CA VAL A 260 -0.47 8.64 24.75
C VAL A 260 -1.87 8.85 25.30
N ARG A 261 -2.09 9.95 26.01
CA ARG A 261 -3.33 10.26 26.73
C ARG A 261 -3.91 11.61 26.31
N LEU A 262 -5.23 11.73 26.37
CA LEU A 262 -5.95 12.97 26.05
C LEU A 262 -6.13 13.86 27.28
N ASP A 263 -5.83 15.14 27.11
CA ASP A 263 -6.20 16.29 27.95
C ASP A 263 -5.68 16.31 29.41
N SER A 264 -5.22 15.17 29.94
CA SER A 264 -4.57 15.08 31.25
C SER A 264 -3.76 13.78 31.41
N LEU A 265 -2.89 13.71 32.42
CA LEU A 265 -2.11 12.52 32.78
C LEU A 265 -2.95 11.29 33.18
N THR A 266 -4.21 11.50 33.54
CA THR A 266 -5.19 10.45 33.89
C THR A 266 -6.31 10.32 32.87
N GLY A 267 -6.25 11.07 31.76
CA GLY A 267 -7.26 11.04 30.72
C GLY A 267 -7.22 9.76 29.88
N PRO A 268 -8.16 9.61 28.94
CA PRO A 268 -8.27 8.43 28.08
C PRO A 268 -6.95 8.13 27.35
N VAL A 269 -6.56 6.85 27.31
CA VAL A 269 -5.41 6.37 26.53
C VAL A 269 -5.84 6.17 25.08
N ILE A 270 -5.09 6.76 24.15
CA ILE A 270 -5.32 6.65 22.71
C ILE A 270 -4.21 5.89 21.96
N SER A 271 -3.12 5.53 22.64
CA SER A 271 -2.18 4.54 22.17
C SER A 271 -1.33 4.07 23.35
N THR A 272 -0.95 2.79 23.35
CA THR A 272 0.05 2.25 24.28
C THR A 272 1.19 1.70 23.44
N PHE A 273 2.40 2.17 23.69
CA PHE A 273 3.55 1.72 22.93
C PHE A 273 4.62 1.09 23.81
N LEU A 274 4.87 -0.19 23.57
CA LEU A 274 6.02 -0.94 24.08
C LEU A 274 7.18 -0.77 23.10
N VAL A 275 8.28 -0.24 23.60
CA VAL A 275 9.49 0.03 22.82
C VAL A 275 10.29 -1.25 22.66
N ALA A 276 10.64 -1.58 21.42
CA ALA A 276 11.60 -2.63 21.08
C ALA A 276 13.03 -2.11 21.24
N ASN A 277 13.96 -3.01 21.56
CA ASN A 277 15.38 -2.72 21.65
C ASN A 277 15.97 -2.35 20.27
N THR A 278 16.57 -1.17 20.16
CA THR A 278 17.23 -0.66 18.95
C THR A 278 18.76 -0.80 19.02
N ASP A 279 19.28 -1.58 19.98
CA ASP A 279 20.68 -1.91 20.24
C ASP A 279 21.51 -0.86 21.00
N SER A 280 21.17 0.42 20.89
CA SER A 280 21.95 1.49 21.53
C SER A 280 21.12 2.75 21.72
N TRP A 281 21.51 3.57 22.69
CA TRP A 281 20.94 4.91 22.94
C TRP A 281 21.08 5.90 21.76
N ASN A 282 21.88 5.56 20.76
CA ASN A 282 22.13 6.37 19.57
C ASN A 282 21.71 5.68 18.27
N THR A 283 21.21 4.45 18.34
CA THR A 283 20.69 3.75 17.16
C THR A 283 19.19 4.00 17.11
N PHE A 284 18.77 4.92 16.27
CA PHE A 284 17.36 5.28 16.13
C PHE A 284 16.66 4.38 15.11
N GLU A 285 15.48 3.89 15.50
CA GLU A 285 14.55 3.18 14.65
C GLU A 285 13.18 3.86 14.71
N THR A 286 12.45 3.86 13.60
CA THR A 286 11.04 4.26 13.62
C THR A 286 10.24 3.03 14.02
N GLN A 287 9.54 3.12 15.14
CA GLN A 287 8.66 2.07 15.63
C GLN A 287 7.21 2.54 15.58
N THR A 288 6.29 1.58 15.41
CA THR A 288 4.92 1.87 15.02
C THR A 288 3.93 1.09 15.88
N TRP A 289 2.86 1.75 16.31
CA TRP A 289 1.81 1.17 17.15
C TRP A 289 0.43 1.63 16.73
N ALA A 290 -0.56 0.78 16.92
CA ALA A 290 -1.94 1.14 16.68
C ALA A 290 -2.41 2.22 17.68
N MET A 291 -3.27 3.10 17.19
CA MET A 291 -4.07 3.97 18.04
C MET A 291 -5.32 3.22 18.52
N THR A 292 -5.67 3.41 19.78
CA THR A 292 -6.83 2.81 20.43
C THR A 292 -7.93 3.87 20.57
N GLY A 293 -9.09 3.63 19.96
CA GLY A 293 -10.25 4.51 20.07
C GLY A 293 -10.45 5.45 18.88
N SER A 294 -11.50 6.28 18.98
CA SER A 294 -11.98 7.15 17.90
C SER A 294 -11.90 8.63 18.29
N ALA A 295 -10.78 9.03 18.92
CA ALA A 295 -10.60 10.42 19.35
C ALA A 295 -10.60 11.35 18.13
N THR A 296 -11.36 12.44 18.22
CA THR A 296 -11.54 13.43 17.14
C THR A 296 -11.60 14.82 17.74
N GLY A 297 -11.27 15.85 16.96
CA GLY A 297 -11.23 17.23 17.46
C GLY A 297 -9.87 17.60 18.01
N VAL A 298 -9.78 18.78 18.61
CA VAL A 298 -8.54 19.36 19.11
C VAL A 298 -8.34 18.97 20.58
N HIS A 299 -7.19 18.35 20.89
CA HIS A 299 -6.84 17.86 22.22
C HIS A 299 -5.42 18.23 22.62
N ASN A 300 -5.13 18.21 23.92
CA ASN A 300 -3.76 18.17 24.40
C ASN A 300 -3.32 16.70 24.51
N LEU A 301 -2.15 16.36 23.97
CA LEU A 301 -1.59 15.01 24.03
C LEU A 301 -0.53 14.91 25.11
N TYR A 302 -0.71 13.96 26.02
CA TYR A 302 0.25 13.60 27.04
C TYR A 302 0.96 12.30 26.64
N VAL A 303 2.25 12.36 26.35
CA VAL A 303 3.09 11.17 26.18
C VAL A 303 3.70 10.85 27.54
N LYS A 304 3.24 9.80 28.20
CA LYS A 304 3.59 9.47 29.58
C LYS A 304 4.40 8.17 29.64
N GLY A 305 5.53 8.18 30.34
CA GLY A 305 6.26 6.97 30.70
C GLY A 305 5.49 6.16 31.75
N VAL A 306 5.34 4.85 31.55
CA VAL A 306 4.50 3.99 32.41
C VAL A 306 5.31 2.88 33.06
N THR A 307 6.25 2.28 32.35
CA THR A 307 7.05 1.16 32.86
C THR A 307 8.47 1.25 32.33
N GLY A 308 9.44 1.08 33.22
CA GLY A 308 10.87 1.16 32.92
C GLY A 308 11.54 2.40 33.53
N ALA A 309 12.87 2.38 33.55
CA ALA A 309 13.74 3.52 33.81
C ALA A 309 14.73 3.62 32.65
N GLY A 310 14.96 4.81 32.11
CA GLY A 310 15.53 5.00 30.79
C GLY A 310 14.72 4.21 29.77
N ILE A 311 13.48 4.61 29.53
CA ILE A 311 12.57 3.89 28.64
C ILE A 311 13.05 3.95 27.19
N ALA A 312 13.29 5.16 26.68
CA ALA A 312 13.85 5.41 25.35
C ALA A 312 14.32 6.88 25.23
N ASN A 313 15.23 7.13 24.29
CA ASN A 313 15.36 8.44 23.67
C ASN A 313 14.31 8.57 22.56
N ILE A 314 13.64 9.71 22.45
CA ILE A 314 12.62 10.01 21.44
C ILE A 314 13.06 11.23 20.65
N ASN A 315 13.18 11.11 19.33
CA ASN A 315 13.43 12.23 18.43
C ASN A 315 12.10 12.91 18.05
N TRP A 316 11.14 12.15 17.54
CA TRP A 316 9.82 12.67 17.20
C TRP A 316 8.74 11.60 17.32
N LEU A 317 7.50 12.05 17.43
CA LEU A 317 6.29 11.27 17.25
C LEU A 317 5.57 11.73 15.97
N ARG A 318 4.83 10.83 15.33
CA ARG A 318 4.07 11.14 14.12
C ARG A 318 2.79 10.33 14.08
N LEU A 319 1.65 11.01 13.94
CA LEU A 319 0.35 10.37 13.80
C LEU A 319 0.06 10.18 12.31
N THR A 320 -0.28 8.96 11.90
CA THR A 320 -0.55 8.62 10.49
C THR A 320 -1.81 7.79 10.34
N ASN A 321 -2.27 7.65 9.09
CA ASN A 321 -3.42 6.81 8.72
C ASN A 321 -3.02 5.47 8.09
N ASN A 322 -1.72 5.17 8.08
CA ASN A 322 -1.22 3.88 7.62
C ASN A 322 -1.62 2.79 8.60
N ASN A 323 -1.65 1.54 8.14
CA ASN A 323 -1.79 0.40 9.02
C ASN A 323 -0.56 0.29 9.93
N ALA A 324 -0.78 -0.02 11.21
CA ALA A 324 0.31 -0.19 12.17
C ALA A 324 1.15 -1.45 11.89
N ARG A 325 0.58 -2.43 11.16
CA ARG A 325 1.25 -3.63 10.64
C ARG A 325 0.66 -3.99 9.28
N GLY A 326 1.48 -4.58 8.43
CA GLY A 326 1.10 -4.94 7.06
C GLY A 326 1.00 -3.74 6.13
N ALA A 327 0.73 -4.02 4.86
CA ALA A 327 0.65 -3.01 3.81
C ALA A 327 -0.61 -2.15 3.95
N THR A 328 -0.47 -0.87 3.66
CA THR A 328 -1.57 0.09 3.50
C THR A 328 -1.90 0.21 2.02
N MET A 329 -3.09 -0.23 1.64
CA MET A 329 -3.53 -0.32 0.24
C MET A 329 -4.68 0.65 -0.07
N PRO A 330 -4.78 1.17 -1.31
CA PRO A 330 -5.86 2.06 -1.71
C PRO A 330 -7.20 1.33 -1.94
N PHE A 331 -7.17 0.00 -2.05
CA PHE A 331 -8.37 -0.82 -2.17
C PHE A 331 -8.96 -1.22 -0.81
N LYS A 332 -10.18 -1.75 -0.82
CA LYS A 332 -10.77 -2.44 0.33
C LYS A 332 -11.22 -3.82 -0.09
N THR A 333 -10.80 -4.79 0.72
CA THR A 333 -11.19 -6.18 0.62
C THR A 333 -12.55 -6.41 1.26
N TYR A 334 -13.39 -7.17 0.58
CA TYR A 334 -14.64 -7.72 1.07
C TYR A 334 -14.54 -9.23 1.00
N GLU A 335 -14.30 -9.87 2.14
CA GLU A 335 -14.28 -11.33 2.28
C GLU A 335 -15.67 -11.90 1.99
N ALA A 336 -15.74 -13.00 1.25
CA ALA A 336 -17.01 -13.60 0.84
C ALA A 336 -17.76 -14.24 1.99
N GLU A 337 -17.05 -14.85 2.95
CA GLU A 337 -17.63 -15.38 4.19
C GLU A 337 -18.26 -14.31 5.08
N SER A 338 -17.90 -13.04 4.87
CA SER A 338 -18.51 -11.89 5.57
C SER A 338 -19.70 -11.29 4.81
N GLY A 339 -19.97 -11.78 3.59
CA GLY A 339 -21.09 -11.37 2.76
C GLY A 339 -22.41 -12.03 3.19
N THR A 340 -23.51 -11.44 2.74
CA THR A 340 -24.84 -12.06 2.88
C THR A 340 -25.02 -13.11 1.78
N LEU A 341 -25.09 -14.37 2.20
CA LEU A 341 -25.37 -15.50 1.30
C LEU A 341 -26.87 -15.60 1.01
N GLY A 342 -27.21 -16.09 -0.18
CA GLY A 342 -28.60 -16.40 -0.51
C GLY A 342 -28.74 -17.35 -1.70
N GLY A 343 -29.98 -17.73 -1.99
CA GLY A 343 -30.32 -18.65 -3.07
C GLY A 343 -29.92 -20.12 -2.84
N GLY A 344 -29.32 -20.44 -1.69
CA GLY A 344 -28.78 -21.79 -1.39
C GLY A 344 -27.27 -21.82 -1.17
N ALA A 345 -26.56 -20.72 -1.51
CA ALA A 345 -25.11 -20.61 -1.41
C ALA A 345 -24.58 -21.10 -0.05
N SER A 346 -23.45 -21.79 -0.09
CA SER A 346 -22.86 -22.45 1.08
C SER A 346 -21.38 -22.07 1.26
N MET A 347 -20.83 -22.41 2.42
CA MET A 347 -19.40 -22.21 2.71
C MET A 347 -18.62 -23.49 2.46
N ASN A 348 -17.44 -23.41 1.85
CA ASN A 348 -16.41 -24.46 1.86
C ASN A 348 -16.87 -25.87 1.39
N ASN A 349 -17.77 -25.97 0.42
CA ASN A 349 -18.47 -27.22 0.08
C ASN A 349 -17.67 -28.20 -0.83
N ASP A 350 -16.56 -27.78 -1.44
CA ASP A 350 -15.91 -28.52 -2.55
C ASP A 350 -14.40 -28.78 -2.34
N THR A 351 -14.04 -29.36 -1.19
CA THR A 351 -12.71 -29.88 -0.72
C THR A 351 -11.92 -29.01 0.27
N ALA A 352 -11.19 -29.69 1.17
CA ALA A 352 -10.31 -29.09 2.18
C ALA A 352 -9.18 -28.24 1.58
N MET A 353 -8.62 -28.63 0.43
CA MET A 353 -7.49 -27.90 -0.19
C MET A 353 -7.86 -26.48 -0.61
N LYS A 354 -9.08 -26.24 -1.12
CA LYS A 354 -9.53 -24.89 -1.50
C LYS A 354 -9.62 -23.97 -0.29
N LYS A 355 -10.17 -24.50 0.80
CA LYS A 355 -10.22 -23.78 2.07
C LYS A 355 -8.80 -23.39 2.52
N GLU A 356 -7.84 -24.29 2.39
CA GLU A 356 -6.47 -24.01 2.83
C GLU A 356 -5.72 -22.93 2.03
N ALA A 357 -6.11 -22.73 0.77
CA ALA A 357 -5.56 -21.69 -0.10
C ALA A 357 -6.42 -20.41 -0.15
N SER A 358 -7.52 -20.33 0.61
CA SER A 358 -8.41 -19.16 0.64
C SER A 358 -7.99 -18.12 1.68
N SER A 359 -8.30 -16.84 1.43
CA SER A 359 -8.16 -15.80 2.45
C SER A 359 -9.01 -16.15 3.65
N GLY A 360 -8.53 -15.85 4.85
CA GLY A 360 -9.21 -16.22 6.08
C GLY A 360 -9.43 -17.74 6.27
N LYS A 361 -8.87 -18.60 5.41
CA LYS A 361 -9.13 -20.04 5.32
C LYS A 361 -10.63 -20.34 5.14
N SER A 362 -11.34 -19.55 4.33
CA SER A 362 -12.75 -19.78 4.01
C SER A 362 -13.16 -19.16 2.66
N TYR A 363 -14.14 -19.75 1.97
CA TYR A 363 -14.72 -19.19 0.74
C TYR A 363 -16.21 -19.57 0.59
N VAL A 364 -16.93 -18.82 -0.26
CA VAL A 364 -18.32 -19.09 -0.63
C VAL A 364 -18.37 -19.96 -1.88
N HIS A 365 -19.19 -21.00 -1.84
CA HIS A 365 -19.45 -21.91 -2.95
C HIS A 365 -20.83 -21.67 -3.57
N LEU A 366 -20.86 -21.54 -4.90
CA LEU A 366 -22.07 -21.39 -5.71
C LEU A 366 -22.16 -22.53 -6.73
N ASP A 367 -23.05 -23.51 -6.54
CA ASP A 367 -23.23 -24.67 -7.43
C ASP A 367 -24.62 -24.73 -8.09
N ALA A 368 -25.58 -23.92 -7.64
CA ALA A 368 -26.92 -23.85 -8.22
C ALA A 368 -27.28 -22.46 -8.78
N THR A 369 -28.17 -22.44 -9.78
CA THR A 369 -28.70 -21.18 -10.32
C THR A 369 -29.48 -20.43 -9.25
N GLY A 370 -29.19 -19.14 -9.10
CA GLY A 370 -29.80 -18.24 -8.12
C GLY A 370 -28.98 -18.06 -6.86
N GLU A 371 -27.93 -18.85 -6.65
CA GLU A 371 -27.02 -18.72 -5.51
C GLU A 371 -26.12 -17.49 -5.62
N TYR A 372 -25.91 -16.81 -4.50
CA TYR A 372 -25.12 -15.57 -4.48
C TYR A 372 -24.45 -15.28 -3.14
N VAL A 373 -23.46 -14.37 -3.22
CA VAL A 373 -22.93 -13.59 -2.10
C VAL A 373 -23.11 -12.10 -2.39
N GLN A 374 -23.53 -11.33 -1.38
CA GLN A 374 -23.84 -9.90 -1.50
C GLN A 374 -23.23 -9.07 -0.37
N TRP A 375 -22.77 -7.86 -0.69
CA TRP A 375 -22.22 -6.89 0.26
C TRP A 375 -22.85 -5.50 0.10
N SER A 376 -22.77 -4.71 1.17
CA SER A 376 -23.01 -3.26 1.13
C SER A 376 -21.69 -2.53 0.95
N ASN A 377 -21.59 -1.71 -0.09
CA ASN A 377 -20.40 -0.96 -0.42
C ASN A 377 -20.45 0.44 0.19
N VAL A 378 -19.30 0.93 0.66
CA VAL A 378 -19.18 2.22 1.37
C VAL A 378 -18.30 3.23 0.64
N ARG A 379 -17.80 2.91 -0.56
CA ARG A 379 -16.85 3.76 -1.31
C ARG A 379 -17.14 3.78 -2.80
N ASP A 380 -16.65 4.78 -3.52
CA ASP A 380 -16.64 4.70 -4.97
C ASP A 380 -15.55 3.73 -5.44
N ALA A 381 -15.81 3.00 -6.53
CA ALA A 381 -14.85 2.10 -7.15
C ALA A 381 -15.08 1.99 -8.66
N ASN A 382 -13.96 1.98 -9.41
CA ASN A 382 -13.95 1.75 -10.86
C ASN A 382 -13.11 0.50 -11.26
N ARG A 383 -12.51 -0.16 -10.27
CA ARG A 383 -11.81 -1.44 -10.39
C ARG A 383 -12.30 -2.42 -9.33
N LEU A 384 -12.47 -3.66 -9.77
CA LEU A 384 -12.76 -4.82 -8.93
C LEU A 384 -11.71 -5.88 -9.20
N VAL A 385 -11.04 -6.40 -8.18
CA VAL A 385 -10.24 -7.63 -8.27
C VAL A 385 -11.02 -8.73 -7.59
N LEU A 386 -11.36 -9.79 -8.33
CA LEU A 386 -12.06 -10.95 -7.82
C LEU A 386 -11.05 -12.07 -7.60
N ARG A 387 -10.97 -12.60 -6.37
CA ARG A 387 -10.27 -13.87 -6.11
C ARG A 387 -11.26 -15.02 -6.19
N TYR A 388 -11.05 -15.93 -7.12
CA TYR A 388 -12.03 -16.96 -7.46
C TYR A 388 -11.39 -18.31 -7.80
N SER A 389 -12.23 -19.33 -7.76
CA SER A 389 -11.95 -20.69 -8.24
C SER A 389 -13.11 -21.15 -9.12
N ILE A 390 -12.81 -21.84 -10.22
CA ILE A 390 -13.79 -22.50 -11.09
C ILE A 390 -13.26 -23.89 -11.52
N PRO A 391 -14.08 -24.79 -12.09
CA PRO A 391 -13.62 -26.10 -12.53
C PRO A 391 -12.36 -26.04 -13.42
N GLN A 392 -11.43 -26.95 -13.20
CA GLN A 392 -10.18 -26.99 -13.96
C GLN A 392 -10.41 -27.17 -15.46
N ASN A 393 -9.57 -26.52 -16.27
CA ASN A 393 -9.64 -26.48 -17.73
C ASN A 393 -10.96 -25.93 -18.27
N THR A 394 -11.54 -24.92 -17.62
CA THR A 394 -12.78 -24.28 -18.06
C THR A 394 -12.67 -22.76 -18.17
N THR A 395 -13.56 -22.21 -18.99
CA THR A 395 -13.85 -20.78 -19.08
C THR A 395 -15.35 -20.59 -18.93
N GLY A 396 -15.75 -19.49 -18.32
CA GLY A 396 -17.17 -19.19 -18.13
C GLY A 396 -17.38 -17.78 -17.62
N THR A 397 -18.59 -17.49 -17.17
CA THR A 397 -18.93 -16.16 -16.63
C THR A 397 -19.65 -16.27 -15.30
N LEU A 398 -19.58 -15.21 -14.48
CA LEU A 398 -20.35 -15.04 -13.25
C LEU A 398 -21.03 -13.66 -13.26
N ALA A 399 -22.32 -13.60 -12.90
CA ALA A 399 -23.06 -12.35 -12.99
C ALA A 399 -22.72 -11.39 -11.82
N LEU A 400 -22.41 -10.13 -12.17
CA LEU A 400 -22.29 -9.02 -11.24
C LEU A 400 -23.57 -8.17 -11.27
N TYR A 401 -24.17 -7.98 -10.10
CA TYR A 401 -25.31 -7.11 -9.88
C TYR A 401 -24.92 -5.94 -8.99
N VAL A 402 -25.46 -4.75 -9.30
CA VAL A 402 -25.37 -3.55 -8.46
C VAL A 402 -26.78 -3.04 -8.21
N ASN A 403 -27.16 -2.86 -6.95
CA ASN A 403 -28.51 -2.43 -6.55
C ASN A 403 -29.63 -3.30 -7.14
N GLY A 404 -29.39 -4.61 -7.18
CA GLY A 404 -30.33 -5.59 -7.74
C GLY A 404 -30.42 -5.60 -9.27
N VAL A 405 -29.71 -4.72 -9.97
CA VAL A 405 -29.67 -4.67 -11.45
C VAL A 405 -28.41 -5.35 -11.96
N LYS A 406 -28.54 -6.27 -12.92
CA LYS A 406 -27.40 -6.93 -13.56
C LYS A 406 -26.57 -5.88 -14.31
N ARG A 407 -25.27 -5.82 -14.03
CA ARG A 407 -24.33 -4.87 -14.64
C ARG A 407 -23.49 -5.52 -15.73
N GLN A 408 -22.91 -6.67 -15.44
CA GLN A 408 -22.07 -7.40 -16.39
C GLN A 408 -21.95 -8.88 -15.99
N ASP A 409 -21.53 -9.70 -16.95
CA ASP A 409 -21.05 -11.05 -16.72
C ASP A 409 -19.51 -11.01 -16.67
N LEU A 410 -18.92 -11.37 -15.53
CA LEU A 410 -17.48 -11.39 -15.30
C LEU A 410 -16.88 -12.63 -15.97
N SER A 411 -16.06 -12.46 -17.00
CA SER A 411 -15.38 -13.58 -17.68
C SER A 411 -14.27 -14.18 -16.83
N LEU A 412 -14.34 -15.48 -16.57
CA LEU A 412 -13.42 -16.25 -15.72
C LEU A 412 -12.73 -17.36 -16.52
N ILE A 413 -11.49 -17.68 -16.15
CA ILE A 413 -10.68 -18.71 -16.79
C ILE A 413 -9.85 -19.46 -15.75
N SER A 414 -9.81 -20.79 -15.83
CA SER A 414 -9.14 -21.61 -14.82
C SER A 414 -7.63 -21.75 -15.03
N THR A 415 -7.06 -21.14 -16.07
CA THR A 415 -5.65 -21.35 -16.49
C THR A 415 -4.66 -21.15 -15.35
N PHE A 416 -4.90 -20.16 -14.49
CA PHE A 416 -4.00 -19.83 -13.38
C PHE A 416 -4.57 -20.19 -11.99
N ASN A 417 -5.79 -20.75 -11.93
CA ASN A 417 -6.38 -21.23 -10.67
C ASN A 417 -5.59 -22.41 -10.10
N TYR A 418 -4.97 -23.23 -10.96
CA TYR A 418 -4.33 -24.48 -10.57
C TYR A 418 -2.91 -24.53 -11.13
N ASP A 419 -2.02 -25.19 -10.40
CA ASP A 419 -0.70 -25.55 -10.92
C ASP A 419 -0.85 -26.71 -11.92
N THR A 420 -0.28 -26.58 -13.11
CA THR A 420 -0.37 -27.60 -14.17
C THR A 420 0.71 -28.69 -14.07
N ALA A 421 1.65 -28.58 -13.11
CA ALA A 421 2.68 -29.57 -12.88
C ALA A 421 2.07 -30.96 -12.56
N PRO A 422 2.61 -32.04 -13.15
CA PRO A 422 2.16 -33.40 -12.84
C PRO A 422 2.38 -33.73 -11.36
N GLY A 423 1.35 -34.25 -10.67
CA GLY A 423 1.48 -34.80 -9.31
C GLY A 423 0.58 -34.18 -8.25
N ASN A 424 -0.12 -33.07 -8.54
CA ASN A 424 -1.07 -32.41 -7.61
C ASN A 424 -0.49 -32.12 -6.21
N SER A 425 0.81 -31.79 -6.14
CA SER A 425 1.51 -31.59 -4.86
C SER A 425 1.20 -30.26 -4.18
N PHE A 426 0.66 -29.28 -4.91
CA PHE A 426 0.42 -27.92 -4.42
C PHE A 426 -1.08 -27.67 -4.17
N VAL A 427 -1.43 -26.93 -3.11
CA VAL A 427 -2.85 -26.60 -2.80
C VAL A 427 -3.39 -25.41 -3.60
N ARG A 428 -2.71 -25.00 -4.68
CA ARG A 428 -3.12 -23.88 -5.54
C ARG A 428 -4.50 -24.14 -6.15
N SER A 429 -5.44 -23.25 -5.89
CA SER A 429 -6.84 -23.42 -6.33
C SER A 429 -7.59 -22.13 -6.63
N PHE A 430 -6.96 -20.97 -6.45
CA PHE A 430 -7.55 -19.65 -6.69
C PHE A 430 -6.66 -18.81 -7.60
N ASP A 431 -7.28 -17.88 -8.31
CA ASP A 431 -6.60 -16.82 -9.05
C ASP A 431 -7.32 -15.48 -8.81
N ASP A 432 -6.62 -14.40 -9.09
CA ASP A 432 -7.07 -13.03 -8.95
C ASP A 432 -7.23 -12.42 -10.33
N LYS A 433 -8.41 -11.85 -10.61
CA LYS A 433 -8.68 -11.20 -11.89
C LYS A 433 -9.32 -9.84 -11.70
N ASP A 434 -8.79 -8.85 -12.41
CA ASP A 434 -9.33 -7.51 -12.41
C ASP A 434 -10.41 -7.26 -13.46
N PHE A 435 -11.32 -6.36 -13.12
CA PHE A 435 -12.43 -5.92 -13.94
C PHE A 435 -12.63 -4.41 -13.83
N ALA A 436 -12.95 -3.78 -14.96
CA ALA A 436 -13.53 -2.44 -14.96
C ALA A 436 -14.98 -2.51 -14.45
N ILE A 437 -15.33 -1.64 -13.52
CA ILE A 437 -16.66 -1.52 -12.93
C ILE A 437 -17.00 -0.04 -12.76
N ASP A 438 -18.23 0.26 -12.35
CA ASP A 438 -18.61 1.59 -11.89
C ASP A 438 -19.64 1.45 -10.77
N ILE A 439 -19.16 1.63 -9.55
CA ILE A 439 -19.90 1.44 -8.30
C ILE A 439 -19.71 2.67 -7.43
N ASN A 440 -20.80 3.13 -6.83
CA ASN A 440 -20.81 4.27 -5.92
C ASN A 440 -20.87 3.81 -4.47
N ALA A 441 -20.43 4.68 -3.56
CA ALA A 441 -20.66 4.52 -2.14
C ALA A 441 -22.17 4.38 -1.84
N GLY A 442 -22.55 3.39 -1.03
CA GLY A 442 -23.93 3.07 -0.69
C GLY A 442 -24.57 2.01 -1.58
N ASP A 443 -23.95 1.64 -2.69
CA ASP A 443 -24.44 0.57 -3.55
C ASP A 443 -24.41 -0.80 -2.86
N THR A 444 -25.34 -1.70 -3.20
CA THR A 444 -25.22 -3.13 -2.91
C THR A 444 -24.56 -3.84 -4.09
N ILE A 445 -23.62 -4.73 -3.82
CA ILE A 445 -22.86 -5.49 -4.82
C ILE A 445 -23.14 -6.96 -4.60
N LYS A 446 -23.54 -7.68 -5.65
CA LYS A 446 -23.85 -9.10 -5.58
C LYS A 446 -23.19 -9.87 -6.72
N LEU A 447 -22.51 -10.97 -6.38
CA LEU A 447 -22.00 -11.95 -7.32
C LEU A 447 -22.93 -13.17 -7.28
N GLN A 448 -23.52 -13.53 -8.43
CA GLN A 448 -24.57 -14.55 -8.50
C GLN A 448 -24.34 -15.50 -9.68
N LYS A 449 -24.62 -16.78 -9.48
CA LYS A 449 -24.70 -17.78 -10.54
C LYS A 449 -26.09 -17.72 -11.20
N ASP A 450 -26.19 -17.08 -12.36
CA ASP A 450 -27.42 -17.04 -13.18
C ASP A 450 -27.60 -18.31 -14.02
N SER A 451 -28.75 -18.47 -14.67
CA SER A 451 -29.03 -19.57 -15.61
C SER A 451 -28.11 -19.58 -16.83
N GLY A 452 -27.58 -18.42 -17.22
CA GLY A 452 -26.59 -18.28 -18.30
C GLY A 452 -25.15 -18.60 -17.86
N ASN A 453 -24.89 -18.76 -16.57
CA ASN A 453 -23.55 -19.07 -16.03
C ASN A 453 -23.39 -20.60 -15.93
N SER A 454 -22.80 -21.20 -16.96
CA SER A 454 -22.87 -22.64 -17.25
C SER A 454 -21.88 -23.55 -16.50
N LEU A 455 -20.93 -23.00 -15.75
CA LEU A 455 -19.96 -23.83 -15.03
C LEU A 455 -20.63 -24.59 -13.89
N ALA A 456 -20.13 -25.78 -13.57
CA ALA A 456 -20.71 -26.61 -12.50
C ALA A 456 -20.76 -25.90 -11.15
N TRP A 457 -19.73 -25.10 -10.84
CA TRP A 457 -19.65 -24.35 -9.60
C TRP A 457 -18.73 -23.13 -9.72
N TYR A 458 -18.80 -22.24 -8.74
CA TYR A 458 -17.92 -21.09 -8.55
C TYR A 458 -17.53 -20.98 -7.07
N GLY A 459 -16.23 -20.87 -6.79
CA GLY A 459 -15.70 -20.52 -5.48
C GLY A 459 -15.35 -19.05 -5.44
N ILE A 460 -15.94 -18.30 -4.51
CA ILE A 460 -15.70 -16.86 -4.30
C ILE A 460 -14.99 -16.69 -2.97
N ASP A 461 -13.75 -16.22 -3.02
CA ASP A 461 -12.96 -15.96 -1.82
C ASP A 461 -13.18 -14.53 -1.33
N LEU A 462 -12.88 -13.55 -2.19
CA LEU A 462 -13.01 -12.13 -1.86
C LEU A 462 -13.17 -11.27 -3.10
N MET A 463 -13.53 -10.00 -2.88
CA MET A 463 -13.36 -8.93 -3.85
C MET A 463 -12.61 -7.74 -3.26
N ASP A 464 -11.67 -7.17 -4.01
CA ASP A 464 -11.06 -5.87 -3.70
C ASP A 464 -11.70 -4.79 -4.58
N LEU A 465 -12.12 -3.69 -3.95
CA LEU A 465 -12.66 -2.51 -4.64
C LEU A 465 -11.73 -1.31 -4.52
N GLU A 466 -11.43 -0.70 -5.67
CA GLU A 466 -10.54 0.45 -5.78
C GLU A 466 -11.07 1.49 -6.76
N THR A 467 -10.78 2.76 -6.50
CA THR A 467 -10.84 3.81 -7.52
C THR A 467 -9.45 4.06 -8.08
N ALA A 468 -9.17 3.54 -9.27
CA ALA A 468 -8.00 3.90 -10.04
C ALA A 468 -8.11 5.37 -10.49
N ALA A 469 -7.08 6.17 -10.19
CA ALA A 469 -6.91 7.51 -10.75
C ALA A 469 -6.64 7.45 -12.26
N ALA A 470 -6.78 8.57 -12.97
CA ALA A 470 -6.46 8.62 -14.41
C ALA A 470 -5.04 8.10 -14.70
N PRO A 471 -4.80 7.56 -15.92
CA PRO A 471 -3.45 7.24 -16.34
C PRO A 471 -2.53 8.45 -16.21
N LEU A 472 -1.32 8.22 -15.67
CA LEU A 472 -0.29 9.25 -15.59
C LEU A 472 0.11 9.71 -17.00
N THR A 473 0.55 10.96 -17.12
CA THR A 473 1.11 11.51 -18.36
C THR A 473 2.64 11.40 -18.35
N MET A 474 3.23 11.38 -19.56
CA MET A 474 4.68 11.28 -19.71
C MET A 474 5.38 12.46 -19.02
N PRO A 475 6.29 12.22 -18.05
CA PRO A 475 7.05 13.30 -17.43
C PRO A 475 8.04 13.94 -18.41
N ALA A 476 8.52 15.13 -18.08
CA ALA A 476 9.66 15.72 -18.77
C ALA A 476 10.90 14.81 -18.62
N ASN A 477 11.81 14.85 -19.60
CA ASN A 477 13.03 14.01 -19.67
C ASN A 477 12.80 12.51 -19.88
N TYR A 478 11.64 12.12 -20.42
CA TYR A 478 11.34 10.73 -20.81
C TYR A 478 11.23 10.57 -22.33
N ILE A 479 11.55 9.36 -22.81
CA ILE A 479 11.30 8.88 -24.16
C ILE A 479 10.18 7.86 -24.10
N SER A 480 9.13 8.06 -24.88
CA SER A 480 8.03 7.08 -25.01
C SER A 480 8.43 5.92 -25.91
N VAL A 481 8.16 4.69 -25.47
CA VAL A 481 8.34 3.47 -26.30
C VAL A 481 7.47 3.48 -27.57
N LYS A 482 6.36 4.25 -27.57
CA LYS A 482 5.47 4.38 -28.75
C LYS A 482 5.95 5.45 -29.74
N SER A 483 6.84 6.36 -29.33
CA SER A 483 7.31 7.43 -30.22
C SER A 483 8.26 6.88 -31.27
N ALA A 484 8.21 7.44 -32.49
CA ALA A 484 9.21 7.13 -33.50
C ALA A 484 10.62 7.49 -33.00
N PRO A 485 11.65 6.68 -33.29
CA PRO A 485 11.64 5.56 -34.23
C PRO A 485 11.30 4.18 -33.62
N TYR A 486 11.01 4.09 -32.31
CA TYR A 486 10.83 2.81 -31.61
C TYR A 486 9.52 2.13 -31.97
N ASN A 487 8.42 2.90 -32.01
CA ASN A 487 7.11 2.47 -32.49
C ASN A 487 6.58 1.18 -31.86
N ALA A 488 6.79 0.97 -30.55
CA ALA A 488 6.10 -0.11 -29.84
C ALA A 488 4.58 0.02 -30.02
N ALA A 489 3.90 -1.07 -30.36
CA ALA A 489 2.47 -1.11 -30.60
C ALA A 489 1.68 -0.99 -29.29
N GLY A 490 2.06 -1.75 -28.25
CA GLY A 490 1.34 -1.77 -26.98
C GLY A 490 -0.14 -2.16 -27.14
N ASN A 491 -0.42 -3.11 -28.05
CA ASN A 491 -1.77 -3.53 -28.44
C ASN A 491 -2.15 -4.94 -27.94
N GLY A 492 -1.28 -5.58 -27.15
CA GLY A 492 -1.49 -6.93 -26.61
C GLY A 492 -1.36 -8.05 -27.64
N VAL A 493 -0.89 -7.75 -28.86
CA VAL A 493 -0.74 -8.72 -29.95
C VAL A 493 0.67 -8.74 -30.51
N ALA A 494 1.20 -7.57 -30.91
CA ALA A 494 2.53 -7.46 -31.46
C ALA A 494 3.59 -7.63 -30.37
N ASP A 495 4.67 -8.32 -30.70
CA ASP A 495 5.86 -8.37 -29.87
C ASP A 495 6.56 -7.00 -29.87
N ASP A 496 6.63 -6.38 -28.70
CA ASP A 496 7.18 -5.04 -28.51
C ASP A 496 8.63 -5.06 -28.01
N THR A 497 9.23 -6.25 -27.82
CA THR A 497 10.54 -6.43 -27.16
C THR A 497 11.64 -5.59 -27.80
N THR A 498 11.81 -5.72 -29.12
CA THR A 498 12.87 -4.98 -29.84
C THR A 498 12.62 -3.48 -29.84
N ALA A 499 11.36 -3.05 -29.97
CA ALA A 499 11.00 -1.64 -29.92
C ALA A 499 11.32 -1.03 -28.55
N ILE A 500 10.94 -1.73 -27.48
CA ILE A 500 11.21 -1.32 -26.09
C ILE A 500 12.71 -1.28 -25.83
N GLN A 501 13.46 -2.32 -26.19
CA GLN A 501 14.91 -2.35 -25.98
C GLN A 501 15.61 -1.19 -26.72
N ASN A 502 15.18 -0.87 -27.93
CA ASN A 502 15.71 0.27 -28.67
C ASN A 502 15.41 1.61 -27.98
N ALA A 503 14.23 1.76 -27.38
CA ALA A 503 13.88 2.96 -26.60
C ALA A 503 14.74 3.08 -25.34
N VAL A 504 14.97 1.98 -24.63
CA VAL A 504 15.86 1.92 -23.46
C VAL A 504 17.29 2.31 -23.82
N ASN A 505 17.84 1.73 -24.88
CA ASN A 505 19.19 2.03 -25.36
C ASN A 505 19.35 3.51 -25.72
N ALA A 506 18.35 4.10 -26.37
CA ALA A 506 18.37 5.50 -26.75
C ALA A 506 18.16 6.45 -25.57
N ALA A 507 17.36 6.04 -24.57
CA ALA A 507 17.20 6.80 -23.33
C ALA A 507 18.55 6.86 -22.58
N ALA A 508 19.25 5.73 -22.47
CA ALA A 508 20.59 5.65 -21.91
C ALA A 508 21.57 6.60 -22.62
N SER A 509 21.61 6.56 -23.96
CA SER A 509 22.53 7.41 -24.74
C SER A 509 22.23 8.91 -24.64
N GLN A 510 21.00 9.28 -24.27
CA GLN A 510 20.54 10.67 -24.18
C GLN A 510 20.51 11.20 -22.74
N GLY A 511 20.84 10.39 -21.73
CA GLY A 511 20.65 10.77 -20.32
C GLY A 511 19.17 10.98 -19.96
N LYS A 512 18.29 10.18 -20.57
CA LYS A 512 16.83 10.21 -20.38
C LYS A 512 16.32 8.91 -19.77
N ASN A 513 15.04 8.93 -19.40
CA ASN A 513 14.30 7.78 -18.90
C ASN A 513 13.31 7.25 -19.95
N VAL A 514 12.71 6.09 -19.67
CA VAL A 514 11.79 5.40 -20.57
C VAL A 514 10.37 5.47 -20.05
N TRP A 515 9.44 5.83 -20.93
CA TRP A 515 8.02 5.95 -20.63
C TRP A 515 7.21 4.90 -21.37
N PHE A 516 6.34 4.22 -20.64
CA PHE A 516 5.31 3.33 -21.18
C PHE A 516 3.96 4.04 -21.10
N PRO A 517 3.40 4.51 -22.24
CA PRO A 517 2.00 4.93 -22.29
C PRO A 517 1.02 3.80 -21.90
N PRO A 518 -0.28 4.09 -21.77
CA PRO A 518 -1.29 3.03 -21.65
C PRO A 518 -1.20 2.04 -22.83
N GLY A 519 -1.30 0.76 -22.51
CA GLY A 519 -1.19 -0.35 -23.46
C GLY A 519 -0.75 -1.66 -22.81
N ILE A 520 -0.94 -2.74 -23.55
CA ILE A 520 -0.39 -4.07 -23.22
C ILE A 520 0.75 -4.33 -24.19
N TYR A 521 1.96 -4.47 -23.65
CA TYR A 521 3.20 -4.61 -24.39
C TYR A 521 3.67 -6.04 -24.27
N ASN A 522 3.58 -6.80 -25.36
CA ASN A 522 4.00 -8.20 -25.32
C ASN A 522 5.53 -8.28 -25.40
N GLN A 523 6.09 -9.21 -24.64
CA GLN A 523 7.52 -9.43 -24.51
C GLN A 523 7.86 -10.90 -24.73
N SER A 524 8.87 -11.18 -25.55
CA SER A 524 9.41 -12.53 -25.75
C SER A 524 10.84 -12.71 -25.23
N ASP A 525 11.51 -11.62 -24.84
CA ASP A 525 12.89 -11.61 -24.32
C ASP A 525 13.03 -10.49 -23.26
N LYS A 526 13.87 -10.69 -22.25
CA LYS A 526 14.01 -9.77 -21.11
C LYS A 526 14.60 -8.41 -21.52
N ILE A 527 14.02 -7.30 -21.03
CA ILE A 527 14.53 -5.95 -21.33
C ILE A 527 15.72 -5.62 -20.42
N THR A 528 16.88 -5.34 -21.02
CA THR A 528 18.07 -4.92 -20.26
C THR A 528 18.09 -3.40 -20.09
N VAL A 529 18.17 -2.93 -18.84
CA VAL A 529 18.16 -1.52 -18.45
C VAL A 529 19.53 -1.08 -17.92
N PRO A 530 20.26 -0.21 -18.64
CA PRO A 530 21.56 0.30 -18.18
C PRO A 530 21.49 1.17 -16.93
N SER A 531 22.63 1.36 -16.28
CA SER A 531 22.72 2.14 -15.03
C SER A 531 22.20 3.57 -15.22
N GLY A 532 21.42 4.06 -14.27
CA GLY A 532 20.91 5.43 -14.27
C GLY A 532 19.73 5.68 -15.21
N VAL A 533 19.25 4.67 -15.94
CA VAL A 533 17.99 4.76 -16.71
C VAL A 533 16.85 4.26 -15.84
N SER A 534 15.79 5.04 -15.73
CA SER A 534 14.54 4.64 -15.08
C SER A 534 13.44 4.34 -16.08
N VAL A 535 12.54 3.43 -15.72
CA VAL A 535 11.34 3.05 -16.46
C VAL A 535 10.11 3.47 -15.67
N LYS A 536 9.16 4.13 -16.34
CA LYS A 536 7.90 4.53 -15.73
C LYS A 536 6.73 4.22 -16.66
N GLY A 537 5.68 3.62 -16.12
CA GLY A 537 4.40 3.44 -16.81
C GLY A 537 3.34 4.47 -16.44
N ALA A 538 2.18 4.37 -17.07
CA ALA A 538 1.03 5.22 -16.82
C ALA A 538 0.22 4.83 -15.56
N GLY A 539 0.70 3.86 -14.77
CA GLY A 539 0.03 3.25 -13.62
C GLY A 539 -0.22 1.75 -13.84
N ILE A 540 -0.27 0.99 -12.74
CA ILE A 540 -0.47 -0.48 -12.74
C ILE A 540 -1.74 -0.92 -13.47
N TRP A 541 -2.74 -0.05 -13.56
CA TRP A 541 -4.01 -0.29 -14.22
C TRP A 541 -3.99 -0.01 -15.73
N TYR A 542 -2.89 0.50 -16.28
CA TYR A 542 -2.86 1.12 -17.61
C TYR A 542 -1.69 0.66 -18.48
N SER A 543 -0.49 0.52 -17.91
CA SER A 543 0.70 0.05 -18.63
C SER A 543 1.05 -1.35 -18.17
N HIS A 544 0.99 -2.30 -19.09
CA HIS A 544 1.16 -3.71 -18.79
C HIS A 544 2.23 -4.32 -19.69
N LEU A 545 3.36 -4.73 -19.10
CA LEU A 545 4.37 -5.56 -19.75
C LEU A 545 4.01 -7.03 -19.55
N HIS A 546 3.71 -7.74 -20.64
CA HIS A 546 3.20 -9.10 -20.61
C HIS A 546 4.15 -10.04 -21.36
N SER A 547 4.79 -10.97 -20.66
CA SER A 547 5.57 -12.02 -21.32
C SER A 547 4.63 -13.01 -21.99
N THR A 548 4.89 -13.35 -23.25
CA THR A 548 4.10 -14.32 -24.04
C THR A 548 4.77 -15.67 -24.17
N VAL A 549 5.94 -15.83 -23.55
CA VAL A 549 6.74 -17.05 -23.60
C VAL A 549 6.94 -17.58 -22.19
N THR A 550 7.09 -18.90 -22.12
CA THR A 550 7.64 -19.55 -20.94
C THR A 550 8.84 -20.39 -21.34
N ASN A 551 9.83 -20.49 -20.47
CA ASN A 551 10.99 -21.33 -20.70
C ASN A 551 11.61 -21.84 -19.39
N ASN A 552 12.50 -22.81 -19.55
CA ASN A 552 13.25 -23.46 -18.47
C ASN A 552 14.63 -22.82 -18.24
N ILE A 553 14.85 -21.60 -18.74
CA ILE A 553 16.08 -20.84 -18.49
C ILE A 553 15.91 -20.14 -17.16
N TRP A 554 16.88 -20.29 -16.26
CA TRP A 554 16.87 -19.61 -14.97
C TRP A 554 16.78 -18.09 -15.15
N GLY A 555 15.79 -17.46 -14.51
CA GLY A 555 15.48 -16.05 -14.69
C GLY A 555 14.40 -15.75 -15.74
N GLY A 556 14.18 -16.66 -16.70
CA GLY A 556 13.20 -16.54 -17.79
C GLY A 556 13.28 -15.25 -18.60
N GLU A 557 12.22 -14.92 -19.34
CA GLU A 557 12.16 -13.74 -20.25
C GLU A 557 11.23 -12.62 -19.78
N VAL A 558 10.54 -12.82 -18.66
CA VAL A 558 9.60 -11.83 -18.13
C VAL A 558 10.32 -10.63 -17.53
N GLY A 559 9.90 -9.41 -17.88
CA GLY A 559 10.31 -8.19 -17.21
C GLY A 559 11.71 -7.69 -17.58
N PHE A 560 12.57 -7.42 -16.59
CA PHE A 560 13.78 -6.61 -16.75
C PHE A 560 15.05 -7.23 -16.15
N THR A 561 16.19 -6.98 -16.80
CA THR A 561 17.52 -7.09 -16.18
C THR A 561 18.07 -5.70 -15.93
N LEU A 562 18.36 -5.36 -14.69
CA LEU A 562 18.78 -4.03 -14.27
C LEU A 562 20.29 -3.93 -14.05
N ASN A 563 20.80 -2.71 -14.15
CA ASN A 563 22.06 -2.29 -13.54
C ASN A 563 21.79 -1.34 -12.37
N ASN A 564 22.78 -0.56 -11.93
CA ASN A 564 22.69 0.30 -10.74
C ASN A 564 21.88 1.58 -10.96
N ASN A 565 21.32 2.12 -9.88
CA ASN A 565 20.64 3.43 -9.84
C ASN A 565 19.44 3.51 -10.80
N THR A 566 18.68 2.44 -10.92
CA THR A 566 17.49 2.34 -11.78
C THR A 566 16.22 2.29 -10.96
N THR A 567 15.20 3.06 -11.38
CA THR A 567 13.83 2.92 -10.86
C THR A 567 12.92 2.29 -11.90
N ILE A 568 12.16 1.26 -11.51
CA ILE A 568 11.05 0.70 -12.30
C ILE A 568 9.76 1.02 -11.56
N SER A 569 8.84 1.75 -12.20
CA SER A 569 7.64 2.24 -11.51
C SER A 569 6.37 2.32 -12.35
N ASP A 570 5.22 2.19 -11.67
CA ASP A 570 3.89 2.46 -12.22
C ASP A 570 3.48 1.59 -13.42
N LEU A 571 3.79 0.29 -13.38
CA LEU A 571 3.36 -0.67 -14.40
C LEU A 571 2.98 -2.04 -13.82
N ARG A 572 2.20 -2.79 -14.59
CA ARG A 572 1.93 -4.22 -14.39
C ARG A 572 2.95 -5.06 -15.17
N ILE A 573 3.41 -6.14 -14.57
CA ILE A 573 4.30 -7.14 -15.17
C ILE A 573 3.63 -8.50 -15.00
N SER A 574 3.57 -9.32 -16.04
CA SER A 574 3.01 -10.68 -15.92
C SER A 574 3.68 -11.65 -16.86
N SER A 575 3.59 -12.94 -16.56
CA SER A 575 3.98 -14.02 -17.47
C SER A 575 2.77 -14.91 -17.81
N VAL A 576 2.99 -15.87 -18.69
CA VAL A 576 2.05 -16.94 -19.07
C VAL A 576 2.38 -18.24 -18.32
N ASP A 577 3.14 -18.17 -17.23
CA ASP A 577 3.54 -19.37 -16.49
C ASP A 577 2.32 -20.02 -15.82
N THR A 578 2.22 -21.35 -15.93
CA THR A 578 1.08 -22.13 -15.40
C THR A 578 1.49 -23.15 -14.35
N GLN A 579 2.78 -23.24 -14.06
CA GLN A 579 3.34 -24.20 -13.12
C GLN A 579 4.66 -23.68 -12.56
N ARG A 580 5.09 -24.28 -11.45
CA ARG A 580 6.36 -24.00 -10.79
C ARG A 580 7.56 -24.52 -11.57
N ASP A 581 7.59 -25.82 -11.85
CA ASP A 581 8.78 -26.46 -12.43
C ASP A 581 8.93 -26.15 -13.91
N GLN A 582 10.17 -26.04 -14.40
CA GLN A 582 10.50 -25.72 -15.79
C GLN A 582 10.05 -24.33 -16.28
N HIS A 583 9.53 -23.47 -15.39
CA HIS A 583 9.05 -22.12 -15.68
C HIS A 583 9.75 -21.13 -14.72
N TYR A 584 11.04 -20.86 -14.98
CA TYR A 584 11.90 -20.18 -14.00
C TYR A 584 11.90 -18.64 -14.13
N GLY A 585 10.76 -18.03 -14.44
CA GLY A 585 10.62 -16.59 -14.69
C GLY A 585 10.83 -15.73 -13.44
N ILE A 586 11.82 -14.84 -13.46
CA ILE A 586 12.07 -13.83 -12.42
C ILE A 586 11.84 -12.45 -13.04
N ALA A 587 10.85 -11.69 -12.55
CA ALA A 587 10.42 -10.45 -13.19
C ALA A 587 11.51 -9.39 -13.25
N VAL A 588 12.34 -9.29 -12.21
CA VAL A 588 13.43 -8.32 -12.15
C VAL A 588 14.70 -9.00 -11.66
N LEU A 589 15.70 -9.01 -12.54
CA LEU A 589 17.06 -9.46 -12.26
C LEU A 589 18.03 -8.28 -12.27
N THR A 590 19.28 -8.53 -11.88
CA THR A 590 20.40 -7.62 -12.11
C THR A 590 21.52 -8.34 -12.86
N ASN A 591 22.31 -7.61 -13.63
CA ASN A 591 23.60 -8.14 -14.06
C ASN A 591 24.49 -8.35 -12.82
N ALA A 592 25.37 -9.35 -12.88
CA ALA A 592 26.31 -9.64 -11.80
C ALA A 592 27.13 -8.39 -11.43
N GLY A 593 27.19 -8.06 -10.15
CA GLY A 593 27.84 -6.87 -9.61
C GLY A 593 27.12 -5.53 -9.90
N ALA A 594 25.89 -5.54 -10.42
CA ALA A 594 25.17 -4.34 -10.85
C ALA A 594 23.75 -4.21 -10.25
N GLY A 595 23.57 -4.56 -8.97
CA GLY A 595 22.28 -4.46 -8.27
C GLY A 595 22.14 -3.31 -7.25
N ALA A 596 22.98 -2.28 -7.31
CA ALA A 596 23.02 -1.24 -6.29
C ALA A 596 22.02 -0.09 -6.51
N ASN A 597 21.38 0.37 -5.43
CA ASN A 597 20.52 1.56 -5.36
C ASN A 597 19.33 1.52 -6.34
N ASN A 598 18.76 0.35 -6.57
CA ASN A 598 17.59 0.17 -7.43
C ASN A 598 16.30 0.37 -6.64
N VAL A 599 15.26 0.83 -7.34
CA VAL A 599 13.94 1.04 -6.74
C VAL A 599 12.86 0.38 -7.59
N LEU A 600 12.12 -0.54 -7.01
CA LEU A 600 10.88 -1.07 -7.57
C LEU A 600 9.72 -0.41 -6.83
N GLN A 601 8.88 0.35 -7.54
CA GLN A 601 7.85 1.16 -6.90
C GLN A 601 6.50 1.10 -7.60
N ASN A 602 5.43 0.87 -6.83
CA ASN A 602 4.06 0.89 -7.35
C ASN A 602 3.91 -0.01 -8.59
N LEU A 603 4.26 -1.28 -8.41
CA LEU A 603 4.17 -2.31 -9.44
C LEU A 603 3.03 -3.28 -9.11
N TRP A 604 2.46 -3.88 -10.14
CA TRP A 604 1.69 -5.11 -10.02
C TRP A 604 2.46 -6.21 -10.71
N ALA A 605 2.70 -7.34 -10.06
CA ALA A 605 3.24 -8.52 -10.73
C ALA A 605 2.43 -9.79 -10.44
N GLU A 606 2.10 -10.55 -11.50
CA GLU A 606 1.44 -11.86 -11.38
C GLU A 606 1.90 -12.95 -12.38
N HIS A 607 1.56 -14.21 -12.07
CA HIS A 607 1.70 -15.37 -12.98
C HIS A 607 3.12 -15.64 -13.50
N MET A 608 4.12 -15.45 -12.65
CA MET A 608 5.51 -15.83 -12.91
C MET A 608 6.14 -16.50 -11.69
N GLY A 609 7.40 -16.93 -11.79
CA GLY A 609 8.18 -17.49 -10.69
C GLY A 609 8.27 -16.55 -9.48
N CYS A 610 9.03 -15.45 -9.57
CA CYS A 610 9.12 -14.44 -8.49
C CYS A 610 9.24 -13.01 -9.04
N LEU A 611 9.04 -12.00 -8.19
CA LEU A 611 9.29 -10.60 -8.58
C LEU A 611 10.79 -10.31 -8.65
N GLU A 612 11.50 -10.60 -7.56
CA GLU A 612 12.92 -10.34 -7.36
C GLU A 612 13.56 -11.56 -6.71
N GLY A 613 14.71 -12.00 -7.22
CA GLY A 613 15.43 -13.13 -6.65
C GLY A 613 16.79 -13.40 -7.28
N TRP A 614 17.65 -14.12 -6.54
CA TRP A 614 18.95 -14.69 -6.97
C TRP A 614 19.88 -13.72 -7.71
N THR A 615 19.94 -12.47 -7.24
CA THR A 615 20.68 -11.38 -7.88
C THR A 615 21.36 -10.48 -6.84
N ASP A 616 22.40 -9.75 -7.24
CA ASP A 616 23.30 -9.03 -6.33
C ASP A 616 22.73 -7.67 -5.84
N TRP A 617 21.51 -7.65 -5.32
CA TRP A 617 20.85 -6.41 -4.89
C TRP A 617 21.54 -5.81 -3.67
N SER A 618 21.86 -4.52 -3.73
CA SER A 618 22.35 -3.80 -2.57
C SER A 618 21.77 -2.40 -2.43
N ASN A 619 21.52 -1.96 -1.19
CA ASN A 619 20.94 -0.65 -0.87
C ASN A 619 19.69 -0.31 -1.70
N SER A 620 18.91 -1.32 -2.07
CA SER A 620 17.80 -1.19 -3.00
C SER A 620 16.46 -1.30 -2.28
N THR A 621 15.41 -0.74 -2.88
CA THR A 621 14.08 -0.64 -2.26
C THR A 621 13.00 -1.26 -3.15
N ILE A 622 12.16 -2.12 -2.57
CA ILE A 622 10.95 -2.66 -3.19
C ILE A 622 9.76 -2.14 -2.37
N GLN A 623 8.93 -1.28 -2.96
CA GLN A 623 7.87 -0.62 -2.23
C GLN A 623 6.56 -0.41 -2.97
N ASN A 624 5.45 -0.49 -2.23
CA ASN A 624 4.10 -0.31 -2.76
C ASN A 624 3.77 -1.29 -3.90
N VAL A 625 4.36 -2.48 -3.89
CA VAL A 625 4.15 -3.50 -4.91
C VAL A 625 2.98 -4.40 -4.54
N ARG A 626 2.22 -4.83 -5.54
CA ARG A 626 1.19 -5.86 -5.46
C ARG A 626 1.68 -7.12 -6.15
N LEU A 627 1.81 -8.22 -5.41
CA LEU A 627 2.20 -9.52 -5.95
C LEU A 627 1.03 -10.48 -5.84
N TYR A 628 0.67 -11.10 -6.96
CA TYR A 628 -0.41 -12.06 -7.02
C TYR A 628 0.06 -13.35 -7.66
N ASN A 629 -0.28 -14.49 -7.06
CA ASN A 629 -0.35 -15.75 -7.80
C ASN A 629 0.98 -16.18 -8.46
N THR A 630 2.12 -15.89 -7.82
CA THR A 630 3.45 -16.35 -8.24
C THR A 630 3.64 -17.85 -7.97
N TYR A 631 4.65 -18.47 -8.59
CA TYR A 631 4.93 -19.90 -8.44
C TYR A 631 6.12 -20.22 -7.53
N PHE A 632 7.00 -19.25 -7.29
CA PHE A 632 8.03 -19.28 -6.25
C PHE A 632 7.73 -18.19 -5.22
N ASP A 633 8.79 -17.72 -4.60
CA ASP A 633 8.83 -16.64 -3.64
C ASP A 633 8.21 -15.35 -4.20
N GLY A 634 7.79 -14.46 -3.32
CA GLY A 634 7.49 -13.08 -3.70
C GLY A 634 8.78 -12.31 -3.97
N ILE A 635 9.62 -12.25 -2.93
CA ILE A 635 10.92 -11.56 -2.88
C ILE A 635 11.94 -12.51 -2.27
N HIS A 636 13.09 -12.69 -2.91
CA HIS A 636 14.11 -13.64 -2.48
C HIS A 636 15.49 -12.97 -2.37
N TRP A 637 16.00 -12.82 -1.14
CA TRP A 637 17.35 -12.34 -0.89
C TRP A 637 18.30 -13.48 -0.55
N GLY A 638 19.57 -13.35 -0.94
CA GLY A 638 20.57 -14.36 -0.68
C GLY A 638 20.98 -15.11 -1.94
N ASP A 639 21.82 -16.13 -1.76
CA ASP A 639 22.52 -16.83 -2.86
C ASP A 639 23.34 -15.90 -3.80
N GLY A 640 23.66 -14.67 -3.34
CA GLY A 640 24.36 -13.62 -4.11
C GLY A 640 24.92 -12.44 -3.30
N GLY A 641 24.94 -12.49 -1.95
CA GLY A 641 25.51 -11.42 -1.13
C GLY A 641 24.67 -10.14 -1.02
N ASN A 642 23.35 -10.25 -1.17
CA ASN A 642 22.39 -9.15 -1.06
C ASN A 642 22.57 -8.37 0.24
N SER A 643 22.65 -7.04 0.19
CA SER A 643 22.84 -6.28 1.43
C SER A 643 22.21 -4.90 1.48
N GLY A 644 21.66 -4.55 2.65
CA GLY A 644 21.07 -3.23 2.88
C GLY A 644 19.76 -2.98 2.11
N ASN A 645 19.08 -4.03 1.65
CA ASN A 645 17.84 -3.89 0.89
C ASN A 645 16.63 -3.68 1.80
N VAL A 646 15.61 -3.00 1.27
CA VAL A 646 14.35 -2.73 1.97
C VAL A 646 13.16 -3.19 1.14
N ALA A 647 12.37 -4.12 1.65
CA ALA A 647 11.04 -4.44 1.13
C ALA A 647 9.98 -3.82 2.04
N GLN A 648 9.26 -2.80 1.59
CA GLN A 648 8.30 -2.09 2.42
C GLN A 648 6.93 -1.81 1.80
N ASN A 649 5.88 -1.94 2.60
CA ASN A 649 4.49 -1.64 2.18
C ASN A 649 4.07 -2.43 0.92
N ASN A 650 4.46 -3.71 0.82
CA ASN A 650 4.08 -4.56 -0.30
C ASN A 650 2.92 -5.50 0.10
N PHE A 651 1.97 -5.66 -0.81
CA PHE A 651 0.85 -6.58 -0.65
C PHE A 651 1.07 -7.80 -1.52
N MET A 652 0.97 -8.99 -0.92
CA MET A 652 1.23 -10.27 -1.57
C MET A 652 0.08 -11.22 -1.28
N ARG A 653 -0.52 -11.82 -2.31
CA ARG A 653 -1.60 -12.79 -2.15
C ARG A 653 -1.42 -13.98 -3.08
N GLY A 654 -1.62 -15.20 -2.55
CA GLY A 654 -1.52 -16.41 -3.37
C GLY A 654 -0.09 -16.70 -3.83
N ILE A 655 0.90 -16.58 -2.95
CA ILE A 655 2.31 -16.84 -3.30
C ILE A 655 2.62 -18.34 -3.28
N GLY A 656 3.49 -18.79 -4.20
CA GLY A 656 3.82 -20.19 -4.45
C GLY A 656 5.07 -20.72 -3.75
N ASP A 657 5.76 -19.89 -2.99
CA ASP A 657 6.73 -20.26 -1.97
C ASP A 657 6.74 -19.17 -0.88
N ASP A 658 7.90 -18.85 -0.32
CA ASP A 658 8.09 -17.81 0.68
C ASP A 658 7.68 -16.42 0.19
N GLY A 659 6.81 -15.73 0.94
CA GLY A 659 6.44 -14.35 0.59
C GLY A 659 7.67 -13.43 0.52
N VAL A 660 8.47 -13.39 1.60
CA VAL A 660 9.79 -12.75 1.60
C VAL A 660 10.81 -13.66 2.26
N ALA A 661 11.82 -14.10 1.51
CA ALA A 661 12.86 -15.00 1.96
C ALA A 661 14.22 -14.33 2.08
N GLN A 662 15.03 -14.81 3.02
CA GLN A 662 16.48 -14.67 2.97
C GLN A 662 17.15 -16.04 3.07
N VAL A 663 17.83 -16.48 2.01
CA VAL A 663 18.42 -17.82 1.89
C VAL A 663 19.92 -17.77 1.63
N ASN A 664 20.71 -18.40 2.51
CA ASN A 664 22.16 -18.35 2.45
C ASN A 664 22.76 -19.75 2.56
N LEU A 665 23.17 -20.27 1.41
CA LEU A 665 23.78 -21.60 1.29
C LEU A 665 25.29 -21.49 1.11
N THR A 666 26.06 -22.41 1.70
CA THR A 666 27.53 -22.34 1.73
C THR A 666 28.21 -22.57 0.38
N ASN A 667 27.45 -23.04 -0.62
CA ASN A 667 27.92 -23.09 -2.00
C ASN A 667 27.98 -21.70 -2.65
N PHE A 668 27.39 -20.68 -2.02
CA PHE A 668 27.57 -19.28 -2.37
C PHE A 668 28.59 -18.62 -1.43
N PRO A 669 29.56 -17.84 -1.96
CA PRO A 669 30.67 -17.31 -1.17
C PRO A 669 30.28 -16.13 -0.27
N THR A 670 29.08 -15.57 -0.44
CA THR A 670 28.64 -14.34 0.21
C THR A 670 27.32 -14.57 0.94
N VAL A 671 27.25 -14.04 2.16
CA VAL A 671 26.05 -14.09 3.01
C VAL A 671 25.30 -12.76 2.87
N ALA A 672 24.01 -12.85 2.54
CA ALA A 672 23.12 -11.72 2.56
C ALA A 672 22.95 -11.15 3.97
N GLN A 673 22.95 -9.82 4.06
CA GLN A 673 22.98 -9.15 5.36
C GLN A 673 22.34 -7.76 5.40
N ASN A 674 21.87 -7.36 6.58
CA ASN A 674 21.33 -6.03 6.85
C ASN A 674 20.10 -5.69 5.98
N ASN A 675 19.35 -6.70 5.54
CA ASN A 675 18.12 -6.50 4.79
C ASN A 675 16.93 -6.29 5.74
N ILE A 676 15.94 -5.52 5.31
CA ILE A 676 14.78 -5.14 6.11
C ILE A 676 13.50 -5.37 5.31
N ALA A 677 12.60 -6.21 5.81
CA ALA A 677 11.26 -6.35 5.28
C ALA A 677 10.25 -5.85 6.31
N ARG A 678 9.47 -4.82 5.95
CA ARG A 678 8.54 -4.17 6.87
C ARG A 678 7.23 -3.73 6.27
N PHE A 679 6.15 -3.71 7.06
CA PHE A 679 4.81 -3.35 6.58
C PHE A 679 4.37 -4.15 5.35
N ASN A 680 4.82 -5.39 5.18
CA ASN A 680 4.35 -6.24 4.09
C ASN A 680 3.13 -7.05 4.57
N SER A 681 2.13 -7.21 3.69
CA SER A 681 1.00 -8.12 3.90
C SER A 681 1.18 -9.35 3.03
N ILE A 682 1.14 -10.54 3.62
CA ILE A 682 1.32 -11.82 2.92
C ILE A 682 0.13 -12.70 3.26
N ILE A 683 -0.76 -12.91 2.29
CA ILE A 683 -2.08 -13.47 2.49
C ILE A 683 -2.27 -14.72 1.63
N ALA A 684 -2.83 -15.78 2.20
CA ALA A 684 -3.28 -16.94 1.44
C ALA A 684 -2.20 -17.57 0.53
N SER A 685 -0.94 -17.58 0.98
CA SER A 685 0.12 -18.32 0.29
C SER A 685 -0.25 -19.79 0.24
N TYR A 686 -0.26 -20.37 -0.97
CA TYR A 686 -0.70 -21.75 -1.18
C TYR A 686 0.45 -22.76 -1.05
N TRP A 687 1.68 -22.28 -0.96
CA TRP A 687 2.85 -23.10 -0.67
C TRP A 687 3.95 -22.25 -0.01
N GLY A 688 5.07 -22.86 0.37
CA GLY A 688 6.13 -22.21 1.12
C GLY A 688 5.64 -21.58 2.43
N ARG A 689 6.35 -20.57 2.92
CA ARG A 689 6.08 -19.89 4.18
C ARG A 689 5.62 -18.45 3.94
N GLY A 690 5.19 -17.75 4.98
CA GLY A 690 5.06 -16.30 4.88
C GLY A 690 6.42 -15.63 4.70
N MET A 691 7.36 -15.95 5.60
CA MET A 691 8.72 -15.44 5.60
C MET A 691 9.71 -16.52 5.99
N SER A 692 10.98 -16.38 5.58
CA SER A 692 12.03 -17.33 5.95
C SER A 692 13.39 -16.66 6.17
N ASP A 693 14.10 -17.13 7.20
CA ASP A 693 15.53 -16.88 7.38
C ASP A 693 16.26 -18.23 7.36
N VAL A 694 16.95 -18.49 6.25
CA VAL A 694 17.73 -19.71 6.01
C VAL A 694 19.21 -19.35 6.06
N GLY A 695 19.83 -19.48 7.23
CA GLY A 695 21.27 -19.21 7.44
C GLY A 695 21.75 -17.76 7.27
N GLY A 696 20.91 -16.75 7.52
CA GLY A 696 21.24 -15.35 7.25
C GLY A 696 21.91 -14.54 8.36
N SER A 697 22.25 -13.28 8.03
CA SER A 697 22.88 -12.34 8.96
C SER A 697 22.12 -11.01 9.05
N ASN A 698 21.90 -10.48 10.25
CA ASN A 698 21.32 -9.15 10.52
C ASN A 698 20.03 -8.84 9.72
N LEU A 699 19.15 -9.83 9.56
CA LEU A 699 17.87 -9.66 8.90
C LEU A 699 16.86 -9.05 9.86
N ILE A 700 16.07 -8.08 9.37
CA ILE A 700 14.99 -7.47 10.15
C ILE A 700 13.66 -7.70 9.44
N TYR A 701 12.77 -8.42 10.10
CA TYR A 701 11.35 -8.51 9.74
C TYR A 701 10.55 -7.73 10.78
N GLN A 702 9.95 -6.63 10.36
CA GLN A 702 9.33 -5.68 11.27
C GLN A 702 7.95 -5.20 10.82
N ASP A 703 6.95 -5.20 11.71
CA ASP A 703 5.61 -4.67 11.39
C ASP A 703 4.90 -5.33 10.19
N ASN A 704 5.18 -6.60 9.90
CA ASN A 704 4.51 -7.34 8.82
C ASN A 704 3.20 -8.00 9.28
N TYR A 705 2.31 -8.28 8.34
CA TYR A 705 1.06 -9.00 8.55
C TYR A 705 1.02 -10.25 7.66
N ILE A 706 1.02 -11.42 8.29
CA ILE A 706 1.01 -12.72 7.61
C ILE A 706 -0.27 -13.43 8.01
N ASP A 707 -1.08 -13.83 7.03
CA ASP A 707 -2.37 -14.46 7.28
C ASP A 707 -2.65 -15.61 6.32
N SER A 708 -3.22 -16.68 6.84
CA SER A 708 -3.72 -17.80 6.04
C SER A 708 -2.67 -18.46 5.15
N THR A 709 -1.40 -18.47 5.56
CA THR A 709 -0.35 -19.19 4.83
C THR A 709 -0.57 -20.70 4.96
N TYR A 710 -0.32 -21.45 3.89
CA TYR A 710 -0.44 -22.89 3.92
C TYR A 710 0.53 -23.52 4.92
N ASN A 711 1.81 -23.14 4.93
CA ASN A 711 2.74 -23.59 5.96
C ASN A 711 2.97 -22.51 7.04
N ALA A 712 4.14 -22.51 7.66
CA ALA A 712 4.52 -21.53 8.67
C ALA A 712 4.37 -20.10 8.16
N GLY A 713 3.96 -19.20 9.05
CA GLY A 713 3.97 -17.78 8.77
C GLY A 713 5.40 -17.23 8.75
N MET A 714 6.28 -17.78 9.58
CA MET A 714 7.71 -17.52 9.58
C MET A 714 8.48 -18.80 9.92
N ILE A 715 9.56 -19.08 9.20
CA ILE A 715 10.52 -20.13 9.58
C ILE A 715 11.92 -19.55 9.81
N VAL A 716 12.57 -20.02 10.87
CA VAL A 716 13.98 -19.76 11.18
C VAL A 716 14.69 -21.09 11.10
N THR A 717 15.49 -21.30 10.05
CA THR A 717 16.00 -22.64 9.75
C THR A 717 17.44 -22.66 9.24
N THR A 718 18.15 -23.73 9.56
CA THR A 718 19.42 -24.07 8.92
C THR A 718 19.28 -25.37 8.15
N GLU A 719 18.23 -25.46 7.33
CA GLU A 719 17.95 -26.61 6.47
C GLU A 719 19.01 -26.77 5.36
N PRO A 720 19.43 -28.00 5.05
CA PRO A 720 20.18 -28.28 3.84
C PRO A 720 19.19 -28.39 2.67
N VAL A 721 19.17 -27.39 1.79
CA VAL A 721 18.33 -27.42 0.59
C VAL A 721 18.63 -28.69 -0.24
N GLU A 722 19.90 -29.11 -0.26
CA GLU A 722 20.37 -30.43 -0.70
C GLU A 722 21.64 -30.80 0.10
N PRO A 723 22.08 -32.08 0.15
CA PRO A 723 23.29 -32.49 0.88
C PRO A 723 24.58 -31.73 0.51
N THR A 724 24.65 -31.18 -0.70
CA THR A 724 25.77 -30.38 -1.22
C THR A 724 25.62 -28.87 -0.99
N LYS A 725 24.49 -28.44 -0.41
CA LYS A 725 24.10 -27.04 -0.21
C LYS A 725 23.66 -26.80 1.24
N PRO A 726 24.53 -27.00 2.25
CA PRO A 726 24.18 -26.67 3.63
C PRO A 726 24.01 -25.15 3.78
N SER A 727 23.15 -24.71 4.71
CA SER A 727 22.99 -23.29 5.00
C SER A 727 24.09 -22.76 5.92
N TYR A 728 24.31 -21.44 5.94
CA TYR A 728 25.16 -20.80 6.96
C TYR A 728 24.49 -20.78 8.35
N THR A 729 25.24 -20.33 9.36
CA THR A 729 24.72 -20.01 10.70
C THR A 729 23.81 -18.78 10.63
N ILE A 730 22.66 -18.83 11.33
CA ILE A 730 21.81 -17.64 11.48
C ILE A 730 22.40 -16.73 12.56
N SER A 731 22.55 -15.44 12.27
CA SER A 731 23.11 -14.48 13.21
C SER A 731 22.39 -13.14 13.19
N GLY A 732 21.86 -12.69 14.34
CA GLY A 732 21.36 -11.31 14.48
C GLY A 732 19.98 -11.05 13.87
N LEU A 733 19.18 -12.09 13.62
CA LEU A 733 17.79 -11.95 13.20
C LEU A 733 16.98 -11.13 14.22
N LYS A 734 16.26 -10.11 13.75
CA LYS A 734 15.20 -9.43 14.49
C LYS A 734 13.84 -9.70 13.83
N PHE A 735 12.97 -10.44 14.50
CA PHE A 735 11.57 -10.61 14.12
C PHE A 735 10.71 -9.85 15.13
N GLN A 736 10.31 -8.63 14.77
CA GLN A 736 9.76 -7.66 15.71
C GLN A 736 8.40 -7.10 15.28
N ARG A 737 7.43 -7.09 16.20
CA ARG A 737 6.11 -6.45 15.98
C ARG A 737 5.36 -6.98 14.76
N ASN A 738 5.53 -8.25 14.40
CA ASN A 738 4.77 -8.86 13.31
C ASN A 738 3.47 -9.49 13.81
N THR A 739 2.49 -9.64 12.94
CA THR A 739 1.31 -10.47 13.17
C THR A 739 1.37 -11.70 12.27
N ILE A 740 1.22 -12.88 12.86
CA ILE A 740 0.99 -14.14 12.16
C ILE A 740 -0.38 -14.66 12.59
N ASN A 741 -1.26 -14.94 11.63
CA ASN A 741 -2.58 -15.46 11.91
C ASN A 741 -2.93 -16.62 10.95
N LYS A 742 -3.61 -17.66 11.45
CA LYS A 742 -4.08 -18.79 10.63
C LYS A 742 -2.96 -19.44 9.78
N ALA A 743 -1.81 -19.66 10.39
CA ALA A 743 -0.63 -20.22 9.75
C ALA A 743 -0.17 -21.53 10.42
N GLY A 744 0.67 -22.29 9.73
CA GLY A 744 1.11 -23.61 10.14
C GLY A 744 0.19 -24.69 9.57
N HIS A 745 0.73 -25.91 9.43
CA HIS A 745 0.00 -27.03 8.83
C HIS A 745 0.52 -28.37 9.31
N THR A 746 -0.42 -29.25 9.65
CA THR A 746 -0.13 -30.57 10.24
C THR A 746 0.59 -31.50 9.27
N GLY A 747 0.28 -31.44 7.98
CA GLY A 747 0.87 -32.32 6.97
C GLY A 747 2.37 -32.11 6.75
N HIS A 748 2.91 -30.93 7.09
CA HIS A 748 4.34 -30.62 7.00
C HIS A 748 4.99 -30.38 8.36
N ASN A 749 4.28 -30.59 9.46
CA ASN A 749 4.76 -30.32 10.81
C ASN A 749 5.25 -28.88 11.03
N HIS A 750 4.63 -27.90 10.37
CA HIS A 750 5.00 -26.49 10.51
C HIS A 750 4.11 -25.80 11.53
N ALA A 751 4.73 -25.07 12.46
CA ALA A 751 4.08 -24.15 13.40
C ALA A 751 3.83 -22.78 12.74
N SER A 752 3.05 -21.89 13.36
CA SER A 752 2.89 -20.51 12.88
C SER A 752 4.24 -19.77 12.80
N LEU A 753 5.07 -19.89 13.83
CA LEU A 753 6.49 -19.52 13.84
C LEU A 753 7.32 -20.77 14.20
N HIS A 754 8.14 -21.23 13.27
CA HIS A 754 8.83 -22.51 13.40
C HIS A 754 10.35 -22.33 13.40
N PHE A 755 11.04 -23.06 14.28
CA PHE A 755 12.49 -23.13 14.34
C PHE A 755 12.98 -24.55 14.07
N TRP A 756 13.80 -24.71 13.04
CA TRP A 756 14.38 -25.99 12.66
C TRP A 756 15.87 -25.84 12.34
N LEU A 757 16.75 -26.19 13.29
CA LEU A 757 18.20 -26.00 13.15
C LEU A 757 18.88 -27.32 12.73
N ASP A 758 18.96 -27.61 11.43
CA ASP A 758 19.40 -28.92 10.95
C ASP A 758 20.91 -29.06 10.77
N VAL A 759 21.60 -28.13 10.08
CA VAL A 759 23.04 -28.25 9.80
C VAL A 759 23.94 -27.25 10.51
N ASN A 760 23.38 -26.18 11.06
CA ASN A 760 24.14 -25.12 11.74
C ASN A 760 23.35 -24.49 12.90
N PRO A 761 24.03 -23.89 13.89
CA PRO A 761 23.35 -23.20 14.98
C PRO A 761 22.76 -21.85 14.55
N MET A 762 22.05 -21.21 15.48
CA MET A 762 21.72 -19.79 15.42
C MET A 762 22.40 -19.02 16.56
N GLN A 763 22.49 -17.70 16.43
CA GLN A 763 22.97 -16.81 17.50
C GLN A 763 22.34 -15.42 17.41
N ASN A 764 22.19 -14.76 18.56
CA ASN A 764 21.72 -13.36 18.65
C ASN A 764 20.33 -13.12 18.03
N VAL A 765 19.45 -14.11 18.09
CA VAL A 765 18.10 -14.02 17.54
C VAL A 765 17.17 -13.31 18.52
N ARG A 766 16.38 -12.36 18.03
CA ARG A 766 15.38 -11.64 18.82
C ARG A 766 13.99 -11.77 18.20
N ILE A 767 13.08 -12.35 18.98
CA ILE A 767 11.67 -12.50 18.63
C ILE A 767 10.89 -11.63 19.61
N GLU A 768 10.40 -10.48 19.18
CA GLU A 768 9.88 -9.48 20.11
C GLU A 768 8.55 -8.86 19.66
N LEU A 769 7.62 -8.70 20.60
CA LEU A 769 6.36 -7.97 20.38
C LEU A 769 5.48 -8.54 19.26
N ASN A 770 5.65 -9.80 18.89
CA ASN A 770 4.86 -10.44 17.84
C ASN A 770 3.50 -10.90 18.37
N THR A 771 2.49 -10.93 17.50
CA THR A 771 1.19 -11.52 17.76
C THR A 771 1.04 -12.74 16.88
N ILE A 772 0.88 -13.92 17.49
CA ILE A 772 0.82 -15.21 16.79
C ILE A 772 -0.47 -15.90 17.21
N SER A 773 -1.39 -16.08 16.27
CA SER A 773 -2.73 -16.55 16.62
C SER A 773 -3.35 -17.52 15.64
N ASN A 774 -4.25 -18.35 16.17
CA ASN A 774 -5.16 -19.19 15.39
C ASN A 774 -4.44 -20.14 14.40
N GLY A 775 -3.20 -20.56 14.69
CA GLY A 775 -2.48 -21.52 13.87
C GLY A 775 -3.10 -22.91 13.92
N GLU A 776 -2.97 -23.67 12.83
CA GLU A 776 -3.50 -25.05 12.71
C GLU A 776 -2.74 -26.06 13.58
N THR A 777 -1.52 -25.70 13.99
CA THR A 777 -0.61 -26.49 14.81
C THR A 777 -0.23 -25.68 16.05
N GLU A 778 1.05 -25.59 16.41
CA GLU A 778 1.54 -24.71 17.44
C GLU A 778 1.70 -23.26 16.98
N GLY A 779 1.62 -22.32 17.92
CA GLY A 779 1.97 -20.93 17.69
C GLY A 779 3.46 -20.79 17.43
N ILE A 780 4.28 -21.23 18.37
CA ILE A 780 5.74 -21.28 18.23
C ILE A 780 6.23 -22.69 18.53
N HIS A 781 7.04 -23.25 17.63
CA HIS A 781 7.66 -24.56 17.83
C HIS A 781 9.17 -24.48 17.58
N ILE A 782 9.96 -25.07 18.48
CA ILE A 782 11.41 -25.27 18.32
C ILE A 782 11.68 -26.77 18.29
N ASP A 783 12.07 -27.27 17.12
CA ASP A 783 12.35 -28.68 16.88
C ASP A 783 13.57 -29.15 17.65
N ASN A 784 13.51 -30.38 18.18
CA ASN A 784 14.65 -31.02 18.81
C ASN A 784 15.68 -31.44 17.76
N THR A 785 16.79 -30.71 17.66
CA THR A 785 17.87 -30.97 16.71
C THR A 785 19.22 -31.06 17.41
N SER A 786 20.28 -31.39 16.65
CA SER A 786 21.66 -31.43 17.18
C SER A 786 22.28 -30.04 17.37
N TYR A 787 21.59 -28.97 16.95
CA TYR A 787 22.09 -27.60 16.95
C TYR A 787 21.22 -26.72 17.86
N GLY A 788 21.83 -25.69 18.43
CA GLY A 788 21.18 -24.81 19.39
C GLY A 788 21.55 -23.35 19.20
N ASP A 789 21.41 -22.58 20.28
CA ASP A 789 21.87 -21.19 20.34
C ASP A 789 23.35 -21.15 20.74
N SER A 790 24.24 -21.09 19.74
CA SER A 790 25.69 -21.13 19.96
C SER A 790 26.23 -19.90 20.71
N GLY A 791 25.46 -18.80 20.73
CA GLY A 791 25.84 -17.54 21.38
C GLY A 791 25.19 -17.30 22.74
N GLY A 792 24.18 -18.09 23.14
CA GLY A 792 23.46 -17.95 24.41
C GLY A 792 22.73 -16.60 24.58
N ARG A 793 22.28 -16.00 23.48
CA ARG A 793 21.73 -14.62 23.43
C ARG A 793 20.38 -14.54 22.72
N THR A 794 19.72 -15.66 22.47
CA THR A 794 18.37 -15.69 21.91
C THR A 794 17.37 -15.15 22.93
N GLN A 795 16.50 -14.24 22.51
CA GLN A 795 15.51 -13.60 23.39
C GLN A 795 14.14 -13.62 22.76
N PHE A 796 13.16 -14.11 23.52
CA PHE A 796 11.75 -14.00 23.19
C PHE A 796 11.12 -13.02 24.18
N ASN A 797 10.77 -11.82 23.72
CA ASN A 797 10.35 -10.72 24.57
C ASN A 797 8.96 -10.20 24.18
N PHE A 798 8.00 -10.22 25.11
CA PHE A 798 6.67 -9.62 24.98
C PHE A 798 5.87 -10.10 23.76
N ASN A 799 6.07 -11.34 23.32
CA ASN A 799 5.24 -11.96 22.30
C ASN A 799 3.90 -12.43 22.90
N VAL A 800 2.86 -12.44 22.07
CA VAL A 800 1.54 -12.95 22.42
C VAL A 800 1.23 -14.12 21.51
N ALA A 801 1.06 -15.31 22.08
CA ALA A 801 0.62 -16.50 21.37
C ALA A 801 -0.74 -16.96 21.92
N SER A 802 -1.75 -17.12 21.05
CA SER A 802 -3.11 -17.49 21.49
C SER A 802 -3.95 -18.18 20.41
N GLY A 803 -4.86 -19.07 20.80
CA GLY A 803 -5.81 -19.69 19.87
C GLY A 803 -5.21 -20.72 18.91
N ASN A 804 -3.94 -21.11 19.09
CA ASN A 804 -3.29 -22.14 18.27
C ASN A 804 -3.80 -23.53 18.66
N ALA A 805 -4.03 -24.40 17.67
CA ALA A 805 -4.78 -25.64 17.86
C ALA A 805 -4.09 -26.68 18.75
N LEU A 806 -2.75 -26.79 18.68
CA LEU A 806 -1.98 -27.76 19.46
C LEU A 806 -1.43 -27.15 20.75
N ALA A 807 -0.62 -26.10 20.62
CA ALA A 807 -0.05 -25.36 21.76
C ALA A 807 0.34 -23.94 21.34
N ASN A 808 0.42 -23.00 22.28
CA ASN A 808 0.89 -21.65 21.95
C ASN A 808 2.42 -21.57 21.83
N TYR A 809 3.14 -22.34 22.63
CA TYR A 809 4.61 -22.42 22.61
C TYR A 809 5.06 -23.84 22.96
N THR A 810 6.00 -24.36 22.18
CA THR A 810 6.69 -25.62 22.44
C THR A 810 8.18 -25.45 22.16
N ASN A 811 9.03 -25.83 23.10
CA ASN A 811 10.46 -25.95 22.89
C ASN A 811 10.91 -27.38 23.19
N ALA A 812 11.17 -28.14 22.13
CA ALA A 812 11.65 -29.52 22.24
C ALA A 812 13.19 -29.61 22.27
N ASN A 813 13.90 -28.50 22.03
CA ASN A 813 15.35 -28.48 21.89
C ASN A 813 16.05 -27.99 23.15
N SER A 814 16.74 -28.89 23.87
CA SER A 814 17.48 -28.52 25.08
C SER A 814 18.69 -27.60 24.84
N LEU A 815 19.15 -27.47 23.58
CA LEU A 815 20.27 -26.61 23.20
C LEU A 815 19.84 -25.18 22.84
N VAL A 816 18.53 -24.93 22.73
CA VAL A 816 17.97 -23.59 22.52
C VAL A 816 17.31 -23.15 23.81
N VAL A 817 17.98 -22.28 24.57
CA VAL A 817 17.49 -21.78 25.87
C VAL A 817 17.27 -20.27 25.78
N PRO A 818 16.16 -19.83 25.16
CA PRO A 818 15.89 -18.41 24.98
C PRO A 818 15.60 -17.75 26.33
N VAL A 819 16.03 -16.50 26.48
CA VAL A 819 15.54 -15.66 27.58
C VAL A 819 14.09 -15.31 27.28
N LEU A 820 13.18 -15.72 28.17
CA LEU A 820 11.75 -15.41 28.07
C LEU A 820 11.43 -14.23 28.98
N ASN A 821 10.93 -13.13 28.42
CA ASN A 821 10.53 -11.96 29.20
C ASN A 821 9.16 -11.41 28.74
N GLY A 822 8.21 -11.29 29.66
CA GLY A 822 6.93 -10.62 29.39
C GLY A 822 6.02 -11.28 28.34
N ASN A 823 6.33 -12.51 27.90
CA ASN A 823 5.51 -13.21 26.91
C ASN A 823 4.18 -13.67 27.50
N THR A 824 3.14 -13.71 26.68
CA THR A 824 1.80 -14.21 27.03
C THR A 824 1.49 -15.47 26.22
N GLY A 825 1.08 -16.54 26.91
CA GLY A 825 0.75 -17.83 26.30
C GLY A 825 1.91 -18.80 26.12
N PHE A 826 3.13 -18.45 26.58
CA PHE A 826 4.32 -19.30 26.51
C PHE A 826 4.40 -20.29 27.65
#